data_AF-A0A929HAY9-F1
#
_entry.id   AF-A0A929HAY9-F1
#
_cell.length_a   1.000
_cell.length_b   1.000
_cell.length_c   1.000
_cell.angle_alpha   90.00
_cell.angle_beta   90.00
_cell.angle_gamma   90.00
#
_symmetry.space_group_name_H-M   'P 1'
#
loop_
_entity.id
_entity.type
_entity.pdbx_description
1 polymer ?
#
loop_
_entity_poly.entity_id
_entity_poly.type
_entity_poly.pdbx_seq_one_letter_code
_entity_poly.pdbx_strand_id
1 'polypeptide(L)'
;MKKAIISLTFLLLAKLLIAQSVREFTSDTGQYVNELSIFTGAHLETSEVGDFQRFLHVYDSLSYEQQLEIIEVSNLMLKRRCRPRPHFIKYQRIMMEFFTEHKTSHGYEEWLEGFTLFLKRNDASLVAIDQLLTLSLNLLEDNILYRSNSIVWRVSSPTFQFRTDEKLTVDFDDVIVACYFDRDYIQIKNATGYIDPFELHWYGSHGMVTWERTGMPENELNAVLGDYRINLKTPGYTADSAKLFYPALFEGIALGKLEDKVTLIKDLSSIVYPKFLSYKNSYRIENFIPGIHYSGGLAIEGANLVGSSVGGEPAVLEIFANDTLRLKAKTNRVAMNGRFIRSPHASISIYFGQDSIFHPDLELSFDVSKDLLRLNKSEDFKSLGPYSNSYHNIDMNFDELSWSRGESFMKLQALQGTSVGRATFESSTFFDYGFFLDLQGMDIEHPLAQLYTYSNMLGGRTFAMPNYAHYIGYPPYQVRHLLMGLAKYGFVYYDDSKDLITVRQKTFDFISASMRQRDYDVIRFISRLEGASNAQLDLYTRDLTISGIPVIFLSDSQNVRLIPTENRIVMKRNRSFQFDGIVDAGLFQFSGKNFFFDYDDFKIEMQKIDSLKISILTNEYNQYGEPILERIENAMEDMTGQLLIDDPQNKSGLENFPQYPSFTSMGGSYIYFDDQFIQNGVYHRDDFYFELEPFTIDSLDNFSPEAIAPQGTFISAGILPPMEMEMTLRDDNSLGFIMQTSEEGIGLYGGMSTFYNDIEMSSGGLRGYGSFDYLSSTTTSDLFLMHPDSMMARSRSFLIREQSEGTLYPWVENSVADLKLLPEENRLEIARVEEVFKIYNDSIFHAGDLALSPSGLRGKGIMGFPDARFESDQFRYGLRTLSADSSGVKLSAGSFDEIPFLTNDVNIFVDLDQRMGEFRANGDATLIEFPYNLYETRLDQITWDMDHDQVGLSQGKVLPAYDVDI
;
A
#
# COMPACT_ATOMS: atom_id res chain seq x y z
N MET A 1 62.66 -43.15 -76.27
CA MET A 1 63.22 -42.36 -77.39
C MET A 1 62.07 -41.77 -78.20
N LYS A 2 62.24 -40.56 -78.74
CA LYS A 2 61.45 -39.98 -79.85
C LYS A 2 60.19 -39.20 -79.47
N LYS A 3 60.43 -38.10 -78.75
CA LYS A 3 59.91 -36.78 -79.12
C LYS A 3 60.28 -36.52 -80.59
N ALA A 4 59.33 -36.66 -81.54
CA ALA A 4 59.38 -36.11 -82.91
C ALA A 4 58.20 -36.55 -83.82
N ILE A 5 57.34 -37.49 -83.42
CA ILE A 5 56.29 -38.06 -84.33
C ILE A 5 54.85 -37.68 -83.94
N ILE A 6 54.62 -36.87 -82.89
CA ILE A 6 53.26 -36.55 -82.41
C ILE A 6 52.76 -35.17 -82.88
N SER A 7 53.61 -34.34 -83.50
CA SER A 7 53.25 -32.97 -83.92
C SER A 7 52.75 -32.84 -85.36
N LEU A 8 52.59 -33.92 -86.13
CA LEU A 8 52.13 -33.85 -87.53
C LEU A 8 50.85 -34.68 -87.83
N THR A 9 50.26 -35.33 -86.83
CA THR A 9 49.03 -36.14 -86.97
C THR A 9 47.83 -35.61 -86.18
N PHE A 10 47.98 -34.55 -85.38
CA PHE A 10 46.86 -33.85 -84.73
C PHE A 10 46.34 -32.64 -85.53
N LEU A 11 47.01 -32.26 -86.62
CA LEU A 11 46.59 -31.17 -87.51
C LEU A 11 45.74 -31.63 -88.71
N LEU A 12 45.41 -32.92 -88.80
CA LEU A 12 44.61 -33.49 -89.89
C LEU A 12 43.25 -34.08 -89.46
N LEU A 13 42.79 -33.79 -88.23
CA LEU A 13 41.47 -34.18 -87.71
C LEU A 13 40.64 -32.97 -87.23
N ALA A 14 40.89 -31.79 -87.83
CA ALA A 14 40.11 -30.56 -87.61
C ALA A 14 39.27 -30.18 -88.85
N LYS A 15 38.81 -31.17 -89.62
CA LYS A 15 37.86 -31.00 -90.72
C LYS A 15 36.81 -32.11 -90.69
N LEU A 16 35.85 -31.98 -89.78
CA LEU A 16 34.47 -32.47 -89.86
C LEU A 16 33.82 -32.26 -88.50
N LEU A 17 33.39 -31.02 -88.25
CA LEU A 17 32.33 -30.64 -87.31
C LEU A 17 32.03 -29.16 -87.61
N ILE A 18 31.47 -28.92 -88.80
CA ILE A 18 30.64 -27.74 -88.99
C ILE A 18 29.34 -28.08 -88.26
N ALA A 19 29.23 -27.71 -86.99
CA ALA A 19 27.92 -27.44 -86.44
C ALA A 19 27.39 -26.25 -87.25
N GLN A 20 26.52 -26.53 -88.22
CA GLN A 20 25.80 -25.48 -88.93
C GLN A 20 24.94 -24.77 -87.87
N SER A 21 25.39 -23.59 -87.44
CA SER A 21 24.49 -22.66 -86.77
C SER A 21 23.48 -22.23 -87.80
N VAL A 22 22.21 -22.59 -87.60
CA VAL A 22 21.10 -22.10 -88.44
C VAL A 22 21.14 -20.57 -88.38
N ARG A 23 21.42 -19.93 -89.51
CA ARG A 23 21.51 -18.46 -89.62
C ARG A 23 20.15 -17.83 -89.89
N GLU A 24 19.29 -18.57 -90.59
CA GLU A 24 17.92 -18.23 -90.96
C GLU A 24 17.21 -19.53 -91.33
N PHE A 25 15.97 -19.69 -90.91
CA PHE A 25 15.08 -20.77 -91.32
C PHE A 25 14.45 -20.47 -92.69
N THR A 26 14.28 -21.51 -93.49
CA THR A 26 13.65 -21.42 -94.81
C THR A 26 12.15 -21.06 -94.71
N SER A 27 11.65 -20.33 -95.70
CA SER A 27 10.21 -20.03 -95.84
C SER A 27 9.39 -21.19 -96.44
N ASP A 28 10.02 -22.34 -96.69
CA ASP A 28 9.35 -23.58 -97.09
C ASP A 28 8.84 -24.28 -95.82
N THR A 29 7.51 -24.34 -95.69
CA THR A 29 6.85 -24.81 -94.45
C THR A 29 7.18 -26.26 -94.12
N GLY A 30 7.50 -27.11 -95.11
CA GLY A 30 7.92 -28.49 -94.89
C GLY A 30 9.41 -28.64 -94.54
N GLN A 31 10.28 -27.77 -95.08
CA GLN A 31 11.70 -27.76 -94.71
C GLN A 31 11.94 -27.16 -93.32
N TYR A 32 11.16 -26.14 -92.93
CA TYR A 32 11.22 -25.51 -91.61
C TYR A 32 11.14 -26.53 -90.47
N VAL A 33 10.23 -27.51 -90.53
CA VAL A 33 10.06 -28.56 -89.49
C VAL A 33 11.34 -29.37 -89.29
N ASN A 34 12.03 -29.72 -90.39
CA ASN A 34 13.29 -30.46 -90.32
C ASN A 34 14.42 -29.60 -89.75
N GLU A 35 14.52 -28.34 -90.18
CA GLU A 35 15.52 -27.39 -89.68
C GLU A 35 15.33 -27.09 -88.20
N LEU A 36 14.08 -26.90 -87.76
CA LEU A 36 13.72 -26.69 -86.36
C LEU A 36 14.04 -27.92 -85.52
N SER A 37 13.72 -29.12 -86.01
CA SER A 37 14.03 -30.39 -85.34
C SER A 37 15.53 -30.60 -85.11
N ILE A 38 16.37 -30.22 -86.09
CA ILE A 38 17.84 -30.25 -85.94
C ILE A 38 18.30 -29.19 -84.94
N PHE A 39 17.71 -27.99 -84.99
CA PHE A 39 18.10 -26.85 -84.15
C PHE A 39 17.73 -27.02 -82.66
N THR A 40 16.53 -27.53 -82.35
CA THR A 40 16.08 -27.73 -80.96
C THR A 40 16.28 -29.14 -80.43
N GLY A 41 16.31 -30.16 -81.28
CA GLY A 41 16.27 -31.58 -80.88
C GLY A 41 17.39 -32.01 -79.94
N ALA A 42 18.62 -31.50 -80.11
CA ALA A 42 19.76 -31.82 -79.24
C ALA A 42 19.73 -31.09 -77.87
N HIS A 43 18.76 -30.19 -77.66
CA HIS A 43 18.64 -29.33 -76.48
C HIS A 43 17.36 -29.60 -75.64
N LEU A 44 16.55 -30.59 -76.05
CA LEU A 44 15.36 -31.05 -75.33
C LEU A 44 15.73 -31.95 -74.15
N GLU A 45 15.02 -31.81 -73.04
CA GLU A 45 15.03 -32.78 -71.94
C GLU A 45 14.11 -33.98 -72.27
N THR A 46 14.31 -35.11 -71.60
CA THR A 46 13.51 -36.33 -71.85
C THR A 46 12.00 -36.10 -71.69
N SER A 47 11.60 -35.21 -70.78
CA SER A 47 10.20 -34.80 -70.57
C SER A 47 9.62 -33.97 -71.73
N GLU A 48 10.44 -33.24 -72.47
CA GLU A 48 10.02 -32.27 -73.49
C GLU A 48 9.99 -32.87 -74.91
N VAL A 49 10.53 -34.08 -75.11
CA VAL A 49 10.50 -34.77 -76.41
C VAL A 49 9.06 -35.01 -76.88
N GLY A 50 8.17 -35.36 -75.96
CA GLY A 50 6.75 -35.54 -76.24
C GLY A 50 6.04 -34.23 -76.61
N ASP A 51 6.36 -33.14 -75.89
CA ASP A 51 5.85 -31.79 -76.23
C ASP A 51 6.32 -31.35 -77.60
N PHE A 52 7.58 -31.54 -77.91
CA PHE A 52 8.13 -31.16 -79.21
C PHE A 52 7.44 -31.91 -80.36
N GLN A 53 7.19 -33.22 -80.21
CA GLN A 53 6.42 -33.99 -81.20
C GLN A 53 4.97 -33.51 -81.33
N ARG A 54 4.33 -33.12 -80.22
CA ARG A 54 3.00 -32.50 -80.25
C ARG A 54 3.00 -31.16 -80.98
N PHE A 55 3.99 -30.31 -80.74
CA PHE A 55 4.15 -29.05 -81.46
C PHE A 55 4.24 -29.27 -82.97
N LEU A 56 5.03 -30.25 -83.43
CA LEU A 56 5.13 -30.55 -84.87
C LEU A 56 3.77 -30.94 -85.47
N HIS A 57 3.00 -31.76 -84.75
CA HIS A 57 1.66 -32.13 -85.19
C HIS A 57 0.70 -30.93 -85.23
N VAL A 58 0.77 -30.05 -84.22
CA VAL A 58 0.01 -28.80 -84.16
C VAL A 58 0.38 -27.92 -85.36
N TYR A 59 1.68 -27.70 -85.60
CA TYR A 59 2.18 -26.89 -86.71
C TYR A 59 1.69 -27.38 -88.07
N ASP A 60 1.70 -28.70 -88.32
CA ASP A 60 1.19 -29.30 -89.56
C ASP A 60 -0.32 -29.08 -89.74
N SER A 61 -1.07 -28.86 -88.65
CA SER A 61 -2.52 -28.61 -88.68
C SER A 61 -2.91 -27.13 -88.86
N LEU A 62 -1.95 -26.19 -88.75
CA LEU A 62 -2.21 -24.75 -88.90
C LEU A 62 -2.44 -24.34 -90.36
N SER A 63 -3.08 -23.19 -90.56
CA SER A 63 -3.20 -22.60 -91.90
C SER A 63 -1.83 -22.21 -92.47
N TYR A 64 -1.72 -22.13 -93.79
CA TYR A 64 -0.49 -21.73 -94.46
C TYR A 64 0.02 -20.35 -94.00
N GLU A 65 -0.90 -19.42 -93.70
CA GLU A 65 -0.59 -18.09 -93.17
C GLU A 65 0.04 -18.16 -91.78
N GLN A 66 -0.57 -18.90 -90.85
CA GLN A 66 -0.05 -19.10 -89.49
C GLN A 66 1.32 -19.83 -89.48
N GLN A 67 1.53 -20.78 -90.40
CA GLN A 67 2.83 -21.43 -90.55
C GLN A 67 3.92 -20.41 -90.96
N LEU A 68 3.63 -19.52 -91.91
CA LEU A 68 4.55 -18.47 -92.32
C LEU A 68 4.82 -17.46 -91.20
N GLU A 69 3.81 -17.09 -90.42
CA GLU A 69 3.97 -16.22 -89.25
C GLU A 69 4.90 -16.82 -88.19
N ILE A 70 4.74 -18.11 -87.89
CA ILE A 70 5.63 -18.83 -86.96
C ILE A 70 7.07 -18.85 -87.47
N ILE A 71 7.27 -19.02 -88.79
CA ILE A 71 8.60 -18.94 -89.43
C ILE A 71 9.18 -17.53 -89.32
N GLU A 72 8.38 -16.48 -89.58
CA GLU A 72 8.83 -15.08 -89.47
C GLU A 72 9.32 -14.78 -88.05
N VAL A 73 8.50 -15.12 -87.04
CA VAL A 73 8.87 -14.92 -85.62
C VAL A 73 10.10 -15.74 -85.25
N SER A 74 10.22 -16.98 -85.73
CA SER A 74 11.40 -17.82 -85.53
C SER A 74 12.68 -17.17 -86.08
N ASN A 75 12.61 -16.56 -87.26
CA ASN A 75 13.72 -15.83 -87.86
C ASN A 75 14.05 -14.53 -87.11
N LEU A 76 13.04 -13.80 -86.63
CA LEU A 76 13.24 -12.63 -85.77
C LEU A 76 13.91 -13.03 -84.43
N MET A 77 13.51 -14.15 -83.83
CA MET A 77 14.13 -14.70 -82.63
C MET A 77 15.61 -15.09 -82.88
N LEU A 78 15.94 -15.73 -84.01
CA LEU A 78 17.33 -16.01 -84.40
C LEU A 78 18.15 -14.72 -84.54
N LYS A 79 17.60 -13.69 -85.19
CA LYS A 79 18.24 -12.37 -85.34
C LYS A 79 18.54 -11.71 -83.99
N ARG A 80 17.69 -11.94 -82.98
CA ARG A 80 17.91 -11.52 -81.58
C ARG A 80 18.79 -12.46 -80.76
N ARG A 81 19.41 -13.46 -81.40
CA ARG A 81 20.30 -14.46 -80.78
C ARG A 81 19.60 -15.36 -79.76
N CYS A 82 18.29 -15.59 -79.92
CA CYS A 82 17.55 -16.53 -79.09
C CYS A 82 18.13 -17.94 -79.26
N ARG A 83 18.41 -18.59 -78.14
CA ARG A 83 18.94 -19.96 -78.08
C ARG A 83 17.83 -21.02 -78.18
N PRO A 84 18.14 -22.26 -78.65
CA PRO A 84 17.21 -23.39 -78.61
C PRO A 84 16.53 -23.56 -77.24
N ARG A 85 17.33 -23.60 -76.16
CA ARG A 85 16.89 -23.58 -74.76
C ARG A 85 17.31 -22.26 -74.08
N PRO A 86 16.42 -21.57 -73.34
CA PRO A 86 15.01 -21.89 -73.12
C PRO A 86 14.06 -21.32 -74.19
N HIS A 87 14.48 -20.35 -75.02
CA HIS A 87 13.56 -19.48 -75.76
C HIS A 87 12.70 -20.19 -76.81
N PHE A 88 13.31 -20.97 -77.72
CA PHE A 88 12.54 -21.64 -78.79
C PHE A 88 11.62 -22.73 -78.22
N ILE A 89 12.07 -23.45 -77.19
CA ILE A 89 11.25 -24.45 -76.49
C ILE A 89 10.03 -23.78 -75.84
N LYS A 90 10.21 -22.63 -75.15
CA LYS A 90 9.09 -21.86 -74.59
C LYS A 90 8.13 -21.37 -75.68
N TYR A 91 8.67 -20.84 -76.78
CA TYR A 91 7.87 -20.37 -77.91
C TYR A 91 7.02 -21.50 -78.53
N GLN A 92 7.61 -22.68 -78.75
CA GLN A 92 6.90 -23.86 -79.25
C GLN A 92 5.77 -24.29 -78.30
N ARG A 93 6.02 -24.30 -76.99
CA ARG A 93 4.99 -24.60 -76.00
C ARG A 93 3.87 -23.55 -75.98
N ILE A 94 4.18 -22.26 -76.11
CA ILE A 94 3.15 -21.21 -76.22
C ILE A 94 2.26 -21.44 -77.46
N MET A 95 2.86 -21.80 -78.61
CA MET A 95 2.08 -22.14 -79.80
C MET A 95 1.19 -23.36 -79.56
N MET A 96 1.70 -24.40 -78.90
CA MET A 96 0.87 -25.54 -78.49
C MET A 96 -0.28 -25.11 -77.60
N GLU A 97 -0.04 -24.29 -76.58
CA GLU A 97 -1.09 -23.83 -75.67
C GLU A 97 -2.20 -23.07 -76.40
N PHE A 98 -1.86 -22.19 -77.34
CA PHE A 98 -2.86 -21.47 -78.14
C PHE A 98 -3.72 -22.42 -79.00
N PHE A 99 -3.09 -23.36 -79.72
CA PHE A 99 -3.75 -24.13 -80.77
C PHE A 99 -4.29 -25.51 -80.34
N THR A 100 -3.73 -26.12 -79.30
CA THR A 100 -4.15 -27.46 -78.83
C THR A 100 -5.31 -27.38 -77.86
N GLU A 101 -5.39 -26.32 -77.05
CA GLU A 101 -6.36 -26.15 -75.96
C GLU A 101 -7.48 -25.14 -76.29
N HIS A 102 -7.67 -24.80 -77.58
CA HIS A 102 -8.62 -23.77 -78.03
C HIS A 102 -8.48 -22.39 -77.34
N LYS A 103 -7.27 -22.04 -76.89
CA LYS A 103 -6.96 -20.80 -76.17
C LYS A 103 -6.72 -19.59 -77.09
N THR A 104 -6.89 -19.74 -78.40
CA THR A 104 -6.75 -18.65 -79.38
C THR A 104 -7.67 -17.46 -79.06
N SER A 105 -8.82 -17.68 -78.41
CA SER A 105 -9.73 -16.62 -77.94
C SER A 105 -9.15 -15.70 -76.87
N HIS A 106 -8.01 -16.05 -76.25
CA HIS A 106 -7.29 -15.18 -75.32
C HIS A 106 -6.41 -14.14 -76.03
N GLY A 107 -6.51 -14.02 -77.37
CA GLY A 107 -5.81 -13.00 -78.16
C GLY A 107 -4.51 -13.50 -78.77
N TYR A 108 -4.56 -14.62 -79.51
CA TYR A 108 -3.39 -15.15 -80.22
C TYR A 108 -2.82 -14.14 -81.22
N GLU A 109 -3.68 -13.52 -82.03
CA GLU A 109 -3.28 -12.56 -83.07
C GLU A 109 -2.61 -11.34 -82.44
N GLU A 110 -3.22 -10.80 -81.37
CA GLU A 110 -2.70 -9.66 -80.62
C GLU A 110 -1.37 -9.99 -79.93
N TRP A 111 -1.24 -11.19 -79.35
CA TRP A 111 0.02 -11.65 -78.75
C TRP A 111 1.13 -11.76 -79.79
N LEU A 112 0.83 -12.38 -80.94
CA LEU A 112 1.77 -12.60 -82.03
C LEU A 112 2.23 -11.27 -82.65
N GLU A 113 1.30 -10.36 -82.90
CA GLU A 113 1.58 -9.00 -83.36
C GLU A 113 2.48 -8.25 -82.37
N GLY A 114 2.10 -8.25 -81.09
CA GLY A 114 2.85 -7.56 -80.03
C GLY A 114 4.26 -8.12 -79.85
N PHE A 115 4.42 -9.44 -79.90
CA PHE A 115 5.72 -10.09 -79.83
C PHE A 115 6.59 -9.77 -81.05
N THR A 116 6.00 -9.78 -82.24
CA THR A 116 6.68 -9.44 -83.51
C THR A 116 7.15 -7.99 -83.52
N LEU A 117 6.28 -7.05 -83.12
CA LEU A 117 6.62 -5.63 -82.98
C LEU A 117 7.75 -5.44 -81.98
N PHE A 118 7.69 -6.11 -80.83
CA PHE A 118 8.76 -6.09 -79.83
C PHE A 118 10.09 -6.59 -80.39
N LEU A 119 10.12 -7.76 -81.05
CA LEU A 119 11.34 -8.32 -81.64
C LEU A 119 11.95 -7.43 -82.75
N LYS A 120 11.16 -6.60 -83.42
CA LYS A 120 11.64 -5.64 -84.44
C LYS A 120 12.36 -4.44 -83.81
N ARG A 121 12.12 -4.10 -82.53
CA ARG A 121 12.75 -2.95 -81.86
C ARG A 121 14.24 -3.17 -81.52
N ASN A 122 15.05 -2.11 -81.58
CA ASN A 122 16.50 -2.20 -81.34
C ASN A 122 16.87 -2.52 -79.88
N ASP A 123 16.00 -2.20 -78.93
CA ASP A 123 16.15 -2.42 -77.49
C ASP A 123 15.66 -3.79 -76.99
N ALA A 124 15.18 -4.66 -77.89
CA ALA A 124 14.74 -6.02 -77.56
C ALA A 124 15.90 -6.89 -77.07
N SER A 125 16.09 -6.96 -75.76
CA SER A 125 17.11 -7.77 -75.10
C SER A 125 16.67 -9.22 -74.91
N LEU A 126 17.63 -10.15 -74.84
CA LEU A 126 17.35 -11.57 -74.55
C LEU A 126 16.62 -11.77 -73.22
N VAL A 127 16.92 -10.95 -72.21
CA VAL A 127 16.27 -11.00 -70.90
C VAL A 127 14.79 -10.64 -71.01
N ALA A 128 14.46 -9.58 -71.73
CA ALA A 128 13.07 -9.15 -71.93
C ALA A 128 12.27 -10.13 -72.81
N ILE A 129 12.91 -10.74 -73.81
CA ILE A 129 12.31 -11.82 -74.62
C ILE A 129 11.99 -13.03 -73.75
N ASP A 130 12.95 -13.51 -72.95
CA ASP A 130 12.71 -14.65 -72.05
C ASP A 130 11.61 -14.35 -71.02
N GLN A 131 11.56 -13.11 -70.51
CA GLN A 131 10.53 -12.70 -69.56
C GLN A 131 9.12 -12.75 -70.16
N LEU A 132 8.93 -12.18 -71.35
CA LEU A 132 7.64 -12.22 -72.05
C LEU A 132 7.22 -13.66 -72.37
N LEU A 133 8.12 -14.48 -72.89
CA LEU A 133 7.85 -15.90 -73.18
C LEU A 133 7.49 -16.66 -71.90
N THR A 134 8.20 -16.40 -70.79
CA THR A 134 7.93 -17.05 -69.50
C THR A 134 6.57 -16.65 -68.93
N LEU A 135 6.23 -15.37 -68.96
CA LEU A 135 4.93 -14.89 -68.49
C LEU A 135 3.80 -15.45 -69.34
N SER A 136 3.96 -15.43 -70.67
CA SER A 136 2.94 -15.93 -71.59
C SER A 136 2.68 -17.43 -71.36
N LEU A 137 3.75 -18.22 -71.24
CA LEU A 137 3.64 -19.66 -70.96
C LEU A 137 3.01 -19.93 -69.59
N ASN A 138 3.50 -19.28 -68.53
CA ASN A 138 2.97 -19.45 -67.17
C ASN A 138 1.49 -19.07 -67.06
N LEU A 139 1.08 -18.03 -67.79
CA LEU A 139 -0.30 -17.57 -67.80
C LEU A 139 -1.21 -18.56 -68.54
N LEU A 140 -0.78 -19.00 -69.73
CA LEU A 140 -1.54 -19.96 -70.55
C LEU A 140 -1.65 -21.33 -69.87
N GLU A 141 -0.59 -21.84 -69.23
CA GLU A 141 -0.58 -23.17 -68.60
C GLU A 141 -1.24 -23.17 -67.22
N ASP A 142 -0.80 -22.28 -66.33
CA ASP A 142 -1.06 -22.37 -64.89
C ASP A 142 -1.88 -21.17 -64.33
N ASN A 143 -2.26 -20.19 -65.17
CA ASN A 143 -2.82 -18.90 -64.73
C ASN A 143 -1.88 -18.13 -63.77
N ILE A 144 -0.57 -18.23 -64.00
CA ILE A 144 0.46 -17.62 -63.15
C ILE A 144 1.00 -16.35 -63.79
N LEU A 145 0.93 -15.26 -63.02
CA LEU A 145 1.46 -13.95 -63.42
C LEU A 145 2.96 -13.87 -63.21
N TYR A 146 3.46 -14.48 -62.12
CA TYR A 146 4.89 -14.51 -61.78
C TYR A 146 5.20 -15.65 -60.81
N ARG A 147 6.36 -16.29 -60.99
CA ARG A 147 6.86 -17.37 -60.13
C ARG A 147 8.35 -17.19 -59.86
N SER A 148 8.72 -17.30 -58.58
CA SER A 148 10.11 -17.46 -58.12
C SER A 148 10.23 -18.71 -57.24
N ASN A 149 11.40 -18.94 -56.64
CA ASN A 149 11.59 -20.04 -55.68
C ASN A 149 10.74 -19.88 -54.40
N SER A 150 10.24 -18.68 -54.11
CA SER A 150 9.57 -18.37 -52.84
C SER A 150 8.18 -17.76 -52.99
N ILE A 151 7.88 -17.10 -54.11
CA ILE A 151 6.64 -16.34 -54.31
C ILE A 151 5.96 -16.80 -55.60
N VAL A 152 4.64 -16.96 -55.55
CA VAL A 152 3.81 -17.22 -56.72
C VAL A 152 2.64 -16.25 -56.75
N TRP A 153 2.54 -15.44 -57.80
CA TRP A 153 1.35 -14.64 -58.12
C TRP A 153 0.51 -15.39 -59.16
N ARG A 154 -0.78 -15.61 -58.88
CA ARG A 154 -1.72 -16.33 -59.75
C ARG A 154 -3.09 -15.67 -59.79
N VAL A 155 -3.86 -16.00 -60.83
CA VAL A 155 -5.27 -15.61 -60.97
C VAL A 155 -6.21 -16.81 -60.85
N SER A 156 -7.49 -16.58 -60.52
CA SER A 156 -8.49 -17.64 -60.29
C SER A 156 -9.16 -18.21 -61.55
N SER A 157 -9.18 -17.46 -62.66
CA SER A 157 -9.95 -17.77 -63.88
C SER A 157 -9.12 -17.45 -65.13
N PRO A 158 -9.28 -18.18 -66.25
CA PRO A 158 -8.57 -17.89 -67.50
C PRO A 158 -9.13 -16.66 -68.24
N THR A 159 -9.97 -15.82 -67.63
CA THR A 159 -10.51 -14.60 -68.25
C THR A 159 -9.44 -13.51 -68.38
N PHE A 160 -8.49 -13.74 -69.28
CA PHE A 160 -7.49 -12.79 -69.72
C PHE A 160 -7.51 -12.63 -71.23
N GLN A 161 -7.08 -11.47 -71.71
CA GLN A 161 -6.96 -11.18 -73.13
C GLN A 161 -5.65 -10.44 -73.40
N PHE A 162 -4.81 -10.99 -74.28
CA PHE A 162 -3.69 -10.24 -74.84
C PHE A 162 -4.23 -9.12 -75.71
N ARG A 163 -3.66 -7.92 -75.55
CA ARG A 163 -3.98 -6.75 -76.37
C ARG A 163 -2.73 -6.04 -76.82
N THR A 164 -2.74 -5.60 -78.07
CA THR A 164 -1.63 -4.86 -78.68
C THR A 164 -2.18 -3.61 -79.36
N ASP A 165 -2.03 -2.47 -78.68
CA ASP A 165 -2.27 -1.15 -79.27
C ASP A 165 -0.90 -0.48 -79.56
N GLU A 166 -0.35 0.28 -78.59
CA GLU A 166 1.02 0.83 -78.66
C GLU A 166 2.08 -0.11 -78.06
N LYS A 167 1.66 -0.98 -77.14
CA LYS A 167 2.49 -1.99 -76.47
C LYS A 167 1.65 -3.22 -76.13
N LEU A 168 2.30 -4.39 -76.06
CA LEU A 168 1.65 -5.63 -75.65
C LEU A 168 1.30 -5.59 -74.16
N THR A 169 0.04 -5.86 -73.83
CA THR A 169 -0.50 -5.94 -72.47
C THR A 169 -1.40 -7.17 -72.33
N VAL A 170 -1.71 -7.53 -71.09
CA VAL A 170 -2.65 -8.60 -70.78
C VAL A 170 -3.74 -8.03 -69.90
N ASP A 171 -4.97 -7.96 -70.42
CA ASP A 171 -6.14 -7.43 -69.72
C ASP A 171 -6.85 -8.55 -68.96
N PHE A 172 -7.39 -8.22 -67.79
CA PHE A 172 -8.12 -9.11 -66.90
C PHE A 172 -9.38 -8.40 -66.39
N ASP A 173 -10.48 -9.13 -66.34
CA ASP A 173 -11.75 -8.63 -65.80
C ASP A 173 -12.35 -9.63 -64.80
N ASP A 174 -12.78 -9.10 -63.66
CA ASP A 174 -13.39 -9.83 -62.54
C ASP A 174 -12.64 -11.10 -62.12
N VAL A 175 -11.35 -10.98 -61.84
CA VAL A 175 -10.48 -12.09 -61.41
C VAL A 175 -10.07 -11.97 -59.94
N ILE A 176 -9.69 -13.08 -59.31
CA ILE A 176 -9.00 -13.03 -58.01
C ILE A 176 -7.50 -13.01 -58.27
N VAL A 177 -6.79 -11.96 -57.87
CA VAL A 177 -5.33 -11.90 -57.91
C VAL A 177 -4.77 -12.30 -56.56
N ALA A 178 -4.01 -13.39 -56.49
CA ALA A 178 -3.50 -13.93 -55.24
C ALA A 178 -1.99 -14.15 -55.27
N CYS A 179 -1.33 -13.87 -54.15
CA CYS A 179 0.09 -14.12 -53.92
C CYS A 179 0.25 -15.17 -52.83
N TYR A 180 1.08 -16.17 -53.08
CA TYR A 180 1.39 -17.26 -52.16
C TYR A 180 2.87 -17.22 -51.79
N PHE A 181 3.16 -17.37 -50.48
CA PHE A 181 4.50 -17.53 -49.93
C PHE A 181 4.46 -18.54 -48.78
N ASP A 182 5.13 -19.68 -48.95
CA ASP A 182 5.13 -20.80 -47.99
C ASP A 182 3.70 -21.24 -47.58
N ARG A 183 3.27 -20.96 -46.34
CA ARG A 183 1.94 -21.29 -45.81
C ARG A 183 0.95 -20.12 -45.78
N ASP A 184 1.36 -18.97 -46.30
CA ASP A 184 0.60 -17.73 -46.25
C ASP A 184 0.16 -17.25 -47.64
N TYR A 185 -0.95 -16.53 -47.70
CA TYR A 185 -1.46 -15.95 -48.92
C TYR A 185 -2.16 -14.61 -48.70
N ILE A 186 -2.16 -13.77 -49.74
CA ILE A 186 -2.99 -12.57 -49.85
C ILE A 186 -3.79 -12.66 -51.14
N GLN A 187 -4.96 -12.04 -51.16
CA GLN A 187 -5.84 -12.05 -52.33
C GLN A 187 -6.58 -10.72 -52.49
N ILE A 188 -6.79 -10.34 -53.74
CA ILE A 188 -7.68 -9.25 -54.15
C ILE A 188 -8.82 -9.89 -54.93
N LYS A 189 -10.04 -9.83 -54.39
CA LYS A 189 -11.26 -10.33 -55.05
C LYS A 189 -11.76 -9.30 -56.07
N ASN A 190 -12.49 -9.75 -57.09
CA ASN A 190 -13.12 -8.92 -58.12
C ASN A 190 -12.16 -7.87 -58.73
N ALA A 191 -10.93 -8.28 -59.02
CA ALA A 191 -9.89 -7.43 -59.55
C ALA A 191 -10.03 -7.26 -61.06
N THR A 192 -10.01 -6.01 -61.52
CA THR A 192 -9.99 -5.65 -62.96
C THR A 192 -8.77 -4.78 -63.23
N GLY A 193 -8.01 -5.12 -64.27
CA GLY A 193 -6.74 -4.46 -64.55
C GLY A 193 -5.97 -5.09 -65.70
N TYR A 194 -4.72 -4.67 -65.86
CA TYR A 194 -3.83 -5.23 -66.88
C TYR A 194 -2.42 -5.44 -66.36
N ILE A 195 -1.65 -6.28 -67.05
CA ILE A 195 -0.22 -6.49 -66.79
C ILE A 195 0.59 -5.94 -67.95
N ASP A 196 1.67 -5.24 -67.59
CA ASP A 196 2.77 -5.00 -68.52
C ASP A 196 3.77 -6.17 -68.43
N PRO A 197 3.87 -7.02 -69.47
CA PRO A 197 4.69 -8.23 -69.43
C PRO A 197 6.19 -7.94 -69.38
N PHE A 198 6.62 -6.72 -69.70
CA PHE A 198 8.02 -6.30 -69.65
C PHE A 198 8.40 -5.68 -68.30
N GLU A 199 7.47 -5.05 -67.61
CA GLU A 199 7.73 -4.52 -66.28
C GLU A 199 7.41 -5.51 -65.15
N LEU A 200 6.53 -6.49 -65.40
CA LEU A 200 5.94 -7.38 -64.39
C LEU A 200 5.21 -6.60 -63.28
N HIS A 201 4.49 -5.55 -63.70
CA HIS A 201 3.57 -4.81 -62.85
C HIS A 201 2.13 -5.13 -63.25
N TRP A 202 1.30 -5.40 -62.24
CA TRP A 202 -0.16 -5.36 -62.37
C TRP A 202 -0.65 -3.94 -62.11
N TYR A 203 -1.48 -3.41 -62.99
CA TYR A 203 -2.17 -2.14 -62.87
C TYR A 203 -3.66 -2.43 -62.70
N GLY A 204 -4.15 -2.31 -61.47
CA GLY A 204 -5.55 -2.54 -61.12
C GLY A 204 -6.34 -1.24 -61.06
N SER A 205 -7.59 -1.29 -61.49
CA SER A 205 -8.56 -0.18 -61.41
C SER A 205 -9.72 -0.47 -60.46
N HIS A 206 -9.92 -1.74 -60.13
CA HIS A 206 -10.91 -2.21 -59.18
C HIS A 206 -10.39 -3.45 -58.44
N GLY A 207 -10.85 -3.67 -57.22
CA GLY A 207 -10.58 -4.86 -56.43
C GLY A 207 -11.10 -4.74 -55.02
N MET A 208 -11.24 -5.85 -54.32
CA MET A 208 -11.71 -5.90 -52.93
C MET A 208 -10.77 -6.74 -52.07
N VAL A 209 -10.43 -6.21 -50.90
CA VAL A 209 -9.57 -6.84 -49.89
C VAL A 209 -10.39 -7.12 -48.65
N THR A 210 -10.21 -8.31 -48.08
CA THR A 210 -10.97 -8.80 -46.92
C THR A 210 -10.03 -9.19 -45.79
N TRP A 211 -10.48 -9.07 -44.54
CA TRP A 211 -9.71 -9.45 -43.36
C TRP A 211 -9.94 -10.90 -42.88
N GLU A 212 -10.54 -11.76 -43.72
CA GLU A 212 -10.82 -13.17 -43.41
C GLU A 212 -9.57 -13.94 -42.95
N ARG A 213 -8.39 -13.61 -43.49
CA ARG A 213 -7.08 -14.15 -43.08
C ARG A 213 -6.78 -13.95 -41.59
N THR A 214 -7.38 -12.93 -40.97
CA THR A 214 -7.23 -12.59 -39.54
C THR A 214 -8.37 -13.14 -38.68
N GLY A 215 -9.34 -13.83 -39.29
CA GLY A 215 -10.55 -14.35 -38.63
C GLY A 215 -11.73 -13.38 -38.60
N MET A 216 -11.64 -12.22 -39.28
CA MET A 216 -12.74 -11.25 -39.38
C MET A 216 -13.64 -11.56 -40.60
N PRO A 217 -14.97 -11.65 -40.43
CA PRO A 217 -15.90 -11.85 -41.54
C PRO A 217 -15.87 -10.72 -42.59
N GLU A 218 -16.02 -11.06 -43.86
CA GLU A 218 -16.04 -10.10 -44.98
C GLU A 218 -17.13 -9.02 -44.84
N ASN A 219 -18.30 -9.38 -44.31
CA ASN A 219 -19.41 -8.45 -44.08
C ASN A 219 -19.16 -7.47 -42.93
N GLU A 220 -18.19 -7.75 -42.06
CA GLU A 220 -17.79 -6.86 -40.96
C GLU A 220 -16.66 -5.91 -41.37
N LEU A 221 -15.66 -6.41 -42.13
CA LEU A 221 -14.50 -5.63 -42.53
C LEU A 221 -14.00 -5.97 -43.93
N ASN A 222 -14.10 -4.99 -44.83
CA ASN A 222 -13.54 -5.06 -46.17
C ASN A 222 -13.09 -3.68 -46.67
N ALA A 223 -12.26 -3.69 -47.71
CA ALA A 223 -11.83 -2.48 -48.41
C ALA A 223 -11.95 -2.64 -49.92
N VAL A 224 -12.55 -1.65 -50.58
CA VAL A 224 -12.59 -1.56 -52.04
C VAL A 224 -11.43 -0.68 -52.51
N LEU A 225 -10.62 -1.21 -53.42
CA LEU A 225 -9.49 -0.53 -54.04
C LEU A 225 -9.95 0.27 -55.27
N GLY A 226 -9.43 1.47 -55.42
CA GLY A 226 -9.46 2.23 -56.67
C GLY A 226 -8.28 1.83 -57.56
N ASP A 227 -7.53 2.81 -58.06
CA ASP A 227 -6.31 2.51 -58.82
C ASP A 227 -5.17 2.04 -57.88
N TYR A 228 -4.54 0.92 -58.23
CA TYR A 228 -3.40 0.37 -57.48
C TYR A 228 -2.41 -0.34 -58.39
N ARG A 229 -1.19 -0.54 -57.88
CA ARG A 229 -0.11 -1.22 -58.62
C ARG A 229 0.53 -2.28 -57.76
N ILE A 230 0.75 -3.45 -58.35
CA ILE A 230 1.49 -4.55 -57.72
C ILE A 230 2.80 -4.75 -58.48
N ASN A 231 3.92 -4.77 -57.77
CA ASN A 231 5.16 -5.32 -58.32
C ASN A 231 5.16 -6.83 -58.08
N LEU A 232 4.92 -7.61 -59.14
CA LEU A 232 4.78 -9.06 -59.04
C LEU A 232 6.06 -9.76 -58.57
N LYS A 233 7.21 -9.07 -58.61
CA LYS A 233 8.48 -9.58 -58.06
C LYS A 233 8.55 -9.52 -56.53
N THR A 234 7.59 -8.85 -55.88
CA THR A 234 7.55 -8.66 -54.43
C THR A 234 6.36 -9.38 -53.78
N PRO A 235 6.46 -9.78 -52.49
CA PRO A 235 5.41 -10.52 -51.77
C PRO A 235 4.28 -9.62 -51.23
N GLY A 236 3.94 -8.53 -51.90
CA GLY A 236 2.93 -7.59 -51.39
C GLY A 236 2.66 -6.42 -52.33
N TYR A 237 1.71 -5.58 -51.92
CA TYR A 237 1.29 -4.40 -52.68
C TYR A 237 0.83 -3.27 -51.77
N THR A 238 0.74 -2.08 -52.35
CA THR A 238 0.15 -0.90 -51.71
C THR A 238 -0.87 -0.27 -52.64
N ALA A 239 -2.00 0.15 -52.09
CA ALA A 239 -3.04 0.90 -52.78
C ALA A 239 -3.28 2.22 -52.03
N ASP A 240 -2.92 3.36 -52.64
CA ASP A 240 -3.13 4.66 -52.00
C ASP A 240 -4.62 5.05 -51.98
N SER A 241 -5.43 4.55 -52.90
CA SER A 241 -6.86 4.82 -52.93
C SER A 241 -7.67 3.60 -52.49
N ALA A 242 -7.93 3.48 -51.18
CA ALA A 242 -8.80 2.44 -50.63
C ALA A 242 -9.99 3.04 -49.86
N LYS A 243 -11.16 2.41 -50.02
CA LYS A 243 -12.41 2.71 -49.32
C LYS A 243 -12.70 1.59 -48.33
N LEU A 244 -12.48 1.84 -47.05
CA LEU A 244 -12.70 0.89 -45.98
C LEU A 244 -14.15 0.95 -45.49
N PHE A 245 -14.76 -0.22 -45.34
CA PHE A 245 -16.07 -0.43 -44.74
C PHE A 245 -15.90 -1.20 -43.43
N TYR A 246 -16.27 -0.57 -42.31
CA TYR A 246 -16.25 -1.21 -40.98
C TYR A 246 -17.44 -0.75 -40.11
N PRO A 247 -18.67 -1.16 -40.44
CA PRO A 247 -19.90 -0.67 -39.81
C PRO A 247 -19.98 -0.95 -38.30
N ALA A 248 -19.27 -1.97 -37.80
CA ALA A 248 -19.23 -2.25 -36.36
C ALA A 248 -18.48 -1.18 -35.55
N LEU A 249 -17.62 -0.37 -36.18
CA LEU A 249 -16.86 0.69 -35.50
C LEU A 249 -17.33 2.11 -35.82
N PHE A 250 -17.71 2.39 -37.06
CA PHE A 250 -18.16 3.73 -37.45
C PHE A 250 -19.14 3.67 -38.62
N GLU A 251 -20.05 4.64 -38.67
CA GLU A 251 -20.95 4.82 -39.80
C GLU A 251 -20.20 5.46 -40.99
N GLY A 252 -20.37 4.89 -42.18
CA GLY A 252 -19.83 5.41 -43.43
C GLY A 252 -18.57 4.70 -43.94
N ILE A 253 -17.76 5.43 -44.72
CA ILE A 253 -16.57 4.90 -45.43
C ILE A 253 -15.35 5.68 -44.98
N ALA A 254 -14.27 4.99 -44.61
CA ALA A 254 -12.97 5.62 -44.38
C ALA A 254 -12.11 5.56 -45.65
N LEU A 255 -11.57 6.71 -46.05
CA LEU A 255 -10.62 6.80 -47.16
C LEU A 255 -9.19 6.71 -46.63
N GLY A 256 -8.34 5.92 -47.28
CA GLY A 256 -6.98 5.72 -46.81
C GLY A 256 -6.11 4.90 -47.74
N LYS A 257 -4.88 4.67 -47.29
CA LYS A 257 -3.88 3.83 -47.92
C LYS A 257 -3.96 2.42 -47.35
N LEU A 258 -3.98 1.42 -48.23
CA LEU A 258 -3.90 0.01 -47.87
C LEU A 258 -2.52 -0.57 -48.25
N GLU A 259 -1.96 -1.37 -47.36
CA GLU A 259 -0.77 -2.19 -47.59
C GLU A 259 -1.10 -3.63 -47.23
N ASP A 260 -0.78 -4.57 -48.11
CA ASP A 260 -0.98 -5.99 -47.83
C ASP A 260 0.22 -6.80 -48.32
N LYS A 261 0.60 -7.78 -47.52
CA LYS A 261 1.86 -8.49 -47.67
C LYS A 261 1.76 -9.90 -47.09
N VAL A 262 2.34 -10.86 -47.80
CA VAL A 262 2.59 -12.19 -47.22
C VAL A 262 3.83 -12.18 -46.35
N THR A 263 3.72 -12.78 -45.18
CA THR A 263 4.77 -12.87 -44.16
C THR A 263 4.82 -14.28 -43.60
N LEU A 264 5.91 -14.64 -42.93
CA LEU A 264 6.00 -15.92 -42.25
C LEU A 264 5.11 -15.90 -41.01
N ILE A 265 3.94 -16.55 -41.08
CA ILE A 265 2.99 -16.65 -39.97
C ILE A 265 3.40 -17.80 -39.05
N LYS A 266 3.57 -17.52 -37.75
CA LYS A 266 3.75 -18.55 -36.72
C LYS A 266 2.43 -18.90 -36.02
N ASP A 267 1.54 -17.92 -35.87
CA ASP A 267 0.29 -17.99 -35.12
C ASP A 267 -0.66 -16.87 -35.58
N LEU A 268 -1.97 -16.98 -35.32
CA LEU A 268 -2.95 -15.98 -35.79
C LEU A 268 -2.72 -14.58 -35.19
N SER A 269 -2.11 -14.46 -34.01
CA SER A 269 -1.90 -13.16 -33.36
C SER A 269 -0.71 -12.37 -33.92
N SER A 270 0.18 -13.03 -34.68
CA SER A 270 1.29 -12.37 -35.37
C SER A 270 0.92 -11.82 -36.76
N ILE A 271 -0.33 -12.00 -37.20
CA ILE A 271 -0.81 -11.46 -38.48
C ILE A 271 -1.10 -9.96 -38.34
N VAL A 272 -0.27 -9.14 -39.00
CA VAL A 272 -0.38 -7.67 -38.99
C VAL A 272 -0.85 -7.07 -40.32
N TYR A 273 -1.08 -7.91 -41.35
CA TYR A 273 -1.61 -7.51 -42.66
C TYR A 273 -2.96 -8.19 -42.91
N PRO A 274 -3.90 -7.55 -43.64
CA PRO A 274 -3.75 -6.26 -44.31
C PRO A 274 -3.66 -5.08 -43.32
N LYS A 275 -3.02 -4.00 -43.77
CA LYS A 275 -2.90 -2.73 -43.05
C LYS A 275 -3.67 -1.65 -43.77
N PHE A 276 -4.45 -0.88 -43.04
CA PHE A 276 -5.14 0.29 -43.56
C PHE A 276 -4.77 1.52 -42.73
N LEU A 277 -4.45 2.63 -43.37
CA LEU A 277 -4.19 3.91 -42.73
C LEU A 277 -5.13 4.97 -43.31
N SER A 278 -6.03 5.49 -42.48
CA SER A 278 -6.96 6.54 -42.91
C SER A 278 -6.24 7.87 -43.16
N TYR A 279 -6.73 8.65 -44.13
CA TYR A 279 -6.31 10.02 -44.37
C TYR A 279 -6.93 11.06 -43.44
N LYS A 280 -8.11 10.77 -42.87
CA LYS A 280 -8.75 11.65 -41.90
C LYS A 280 -7.98 11.62 -40.57
N ASN A 281 -7.65 12.80 -40.05
CA ASN A 281 -6.85 12.96 -38.83
C ASN A 281 -7.54 12.44 -37.57
N SER A 282 -8.88 12.46 -37.51
CA SER A 282 -9.61 12.06 -36.32
C SER A 282 -10.97 11.45 -36.64
N TYR A 283 -11.24 10.30 -36.05
CA TYR A 283 -12.56 9.67 -35.94
C TYR A 283 -12.96 9.65 -34.48
N ARG A 284 -14.26 9.75 -34.20
CA ARG A 284 -14.83 9.53 -32.88
C ARG A 284 -15.61 8.22 -32.93
N ILE A 285 -15.21 7.27 -32.09
CA ILE A 285 -15.87 5.97 -31.91
C ILE A 285 -16.45 5.97 -30.50
N GLU A 286 -17.76 6.07 -30.42
CA GLU A 286 -18.48 5.97 -29.15
C GLU A 286 -18.69 4.51 -28.78
N ASN A 287 -18.60 4.20 -27.49
CA ASN A 287 -18.74 2.85 -26.95
C ASN A 287 -17.94 1.77 -27.71
N PHE A 288 -16.68 2.04 -28.05
CA PHE A 288 -15.78 1.02 -28.62
C PHE A 288 -15.80 -0.26 -27.76
N ILE A 289 -15.75 -0.05 -26.45
CA ILE A 289 -16.24 -0.96 -25.41
C ILE A 289 -17.29 -0.15 -24.64
N PRO A 290 -18.36 -0.74 -24.09
CA PRO A 290 -19.35 -0.01 -23.31
C PRO A 290 -18.70 0.90 -22.26
N GLY A 291 -18.96 2.22 -22.34
CA GLY A 291 -18.38 3.24 -21.46
C GLY A 291 -16.93 3.65 -21.78
N ILE A 292 -16.36 3.23 -22.90
CA ILE A 292 -15.05 3.70 -23.38
C ILE A 292 -15.22 4.33 -24.76
N HIS A 293 -14.84 5.60 -24.87
CA HIS A 293 -14.88 6.35 -26.12
C HIS A 293 -13.47 6.57 -26.63
N TYR A 294 -13.31 6.49 -27.95
CA TYR A 294 -12.05 6.73 -28.62
C TYR A 294 -12.19 7.93 -29.56
N SER A 295 -11.17 8.79 -29.59
CA SER A 295 -11.02 9.79 -30.65
C SER A 295 -9.59 9.91 -31.12
N GLY A 296 -9.34 9.82 -32.42
CA GLY A 296 -8.00 9.95 -33.01
C GLY A 296 -7.89 9.39 -34.41
N GLY A 297 -6.66 9.33 -34.93
CA GLY A 297 -6.37 8.79 -36.26
C GLY A 297 -6.57 7.28 -36.33
N LEU A 298 -7.24 6.82 -37.38
CA LEU A 298 -7.64 5.42 -37.54
C LEU A 298 -6.66 4.66 -38.44
N ALA A 299 -6.06 3.60 -37.90
CA ALA A 299 -5.35 2.58 -38.66
C ALA A 299 -5.87 1.19 -38.27
N ILE A 300 -5.76 0.22 -39.17
CA ILE A 300 -6.04 -1.19 -38.91
C ILE A 300 -4.76 -1.95 -39.23
N GLU A 301 -4.29 -2.78 -38.29
CA GLU A 301 -3.13 -3.66 -38.46
C GLU A 301 -3.54 -5.10 -38.13
N GLY A 302 -3.78 -5.90 -39.17
CA GLY A 302 -4.38 -7.24 -38.99
C GLY A 302 -5.75 -7.12 -38.34
N ALA A 303 -5.99 -7.85 -37.24
CA ALA A 303 -7.25 -7.80 -36.49
C ALA A 303 -7.34 -6.62 -35.48
N ASN A 304 -6.30 -5.79 -35.36
CA ASN A 304 -6.25 -4.74 -34.35
C ASN A 304 -6.60 -3.39 -34.96
N LEU A 305 -7.48 -2.65 -34.27
CA LEU A 305 -7.62 -1.23 -34.47
C LEU A 305 -6.42 -0.55 -33.82
N VAL A 306 -5.70 0.26 -34.58
CA VAL A 306 -4.57 1.05 -34.09
C VAL A 306 -4.94 2.52 -34.19
N GLY A 307 -5.13 3.14 -33.03
CA GLY A 307 -5.21 4.58 -32.93
C GLY A 307 -3.81 5.17 -33.02
N SER A 308 -3.59 6.10 -33.95
CA SER A 308 -2.31 6.78 -34.11
C SER A 308 -2.48 8.30 -34.05
N SER A 309 -1.41 9.00 -33.68
CA SER A 309 -1.36 10.44 -33.84
C SER A 309 -1.21 10.80 -35.33
N VAL A 310 -2.19 11.52 -35.88
CA VAL A 310 -2.17 11.99 -37.27
C VAL A 310 -2.19 13.51 -37.24
N GLY A 311 -1.20 14.14 -37.89
CA GLY A 311 -1.04 15.60 -37.86
C GLY A 311 -0.53 16.16 -36.53
N GLY A 312 0.00 15.32 -35.64
CA GLY A 312 0.56 15.73 -34.35
C GLY A 312 -0.45 15.78 -33.18
N GLU A 313 -1.74 15.53 -33.43
CA GLU A 313 -2.74 15.39 -32.37
C GLU A 313 -2.73 13.94 -31.80
N PRO A 314 -2.63 13.77 -30.47
CA PRO A 314 -2.65 12.44 -29.87
C PRO A 314 -4.04 11.82 -29.92
N ALA A 315 -4.08 10.49 -30.00
CA ALA A 315 -5.29 9.73 -29.75
C ALA A 315 -5.74 9.89 -28.29
N VAL A 316 -7.05 9.94 -28.07
CA VAL A 316 -7.67 10.13 -26.77
C VAL A 316 -8.60 8.97 -26.48
N LEU A 317 -8.48 8.39 -25.29
CA LEU A 317 -9.45 7.47 -24.72
C LEU A 317 -10.14 8.15 -23.55
N GLU A 318 -11.47 8.10 -23.52
CA GLU A 318 -12.30 8.59 -22.43
C GLU A 318 -13.02 7.41 -21.79
N ILE A 319 -12.68 7.11 -20.53
CA ILE A 319 -13.18 5.96 -19.78
C ILE A 319 -14.16 6.45 -18.73
N PHE A 320 -15.40 5.99 -18.86
CA PHE A 320 -16.51 6.29 -17.98
C PHE A 320 -16.74 5.13 -17.01
N ALA A 321 -17.15 5.49 -15.79
CA ALA A 321 -17.84 4.60 -14.87
C ALA A 321 -19.27 5.12 -14.72
N ASN A 322 -20.22 4.30 -15.16
CA ASN A 322 -21.61 4.74 -15.40
C ASN A 322 -21.60 5.99 -16.30
N ASP A 323 -22.24 7.08 -15.88
CA ASP A 323 -22.33 8.33 -16.67
C ASP A 323 -21.22 9.35 -16.34
N THR A 324 -20.26 9.00 -15.48
CA THR A 324 -19.20 9.93 -15.04
C THR A 324 -17.88 9.61 -15.73
N LEU A 325 -17.29 10.61 -16.41
CA LEU A 325 -15.93 10.52 -16.94
C LEU A 325 -14.95 10.41 -15.78
N ARG A 326 -14.27 9.26 -15.66
CA ARG A 326 -13.30 9.02 -14.58
C ARG A 326 -11.87 9.19 -15.04
N LEU A 327 -11.57 8.79 -16.27
CA LEU A 327 -10.20 8.80 -16.78
C LEU A 327 -10.15 9.24 -18.23
N LYS A 328 -9.15 10.07 -18.55
CA LYS A 328 -8.76 10.43 -19.91
C LYS A 328 -7.31 10.06 -20.16
N ALA A 329 -7.05 9.27 -21.19
CA ALA A 329 -5.71 8.90 -21.63
C ALA A 329 -5.40 9.54 -22.98
N LYS A 330 -4.24 10.20 -23.10
CA LYS A 330 -3.74 10.75 -24.36
C LYS A 330 -2.49 10.00 -24.79
N THR A 331 -2.45 9.48 -26.01
CA THR A 331 -1.36 8.62 -26.51
C THR A 331 -1.09 8.84 -27.98
N ASN A 332 0.16 8.65 -28.40
CA ASN A 332 0.54 8.67 -29.82
C ASN A 332 0.20 7.34 -30.52
N ARG A 333 0.06 6.24 -29.78
CA ARG A 333 -0.26 4.93 -30.33
C ARG A 333 -1.02 4.08 -29.32
N VAL A 334 -2.21 3.62 -29.70
CA VAL A 334 -3.00 2.66 -28.96
C VAL A 334 -3.42 1.51 -29.87
N ALA A 335 -3.20 0.27 -29.44
CA ALA A 335 -3.73 -0.91 -30.10
C ALA A 335 -4.94 -1.42 -29.32
N MET A 336 -6.05 -1.67 -30.00
CA MET A 336 -7.31 -2.07 -29.39
C MET A 336 -8.12 -3.03 -30.27
N ASN A 337 -8.85 -3.92 -29.61
CA ASN A 337 -9.81 -4.85 -30.21
C ASN A 337 -10.85 -5.23 -29.13
N GLY A 338 -11.76 -6.15 -29.45
CA GLY A 338 -12.78 -6.61 -28.49
C GLY A 338 -12.26 -7.36 -27.25
N ARG A 339 -10.95 -7.54 -27.10
CA ARG A 339 -10.31 -8.24 -25.96
C ARG A 339 -9.44 -7.34 -25.10
N PHE A 340 -8.79 -6.33 -25.70
CA PHE A 340 -7.91 -5.43 -24.96
C PHE A 340 -7.84 -4.02 -25.55
N ILE A 341 -7.38 -3.07 -24.72
CA ILE A 341 -6.80 -1.79 -25.14
C ILE A 341 -5.40 -1.72 -24.54
N ARG A 342 -4.38 -1.37 -25.34
CA ARG A 342 -2.99 -1.26 -24.90
C ARG A 342 -2.30 -0.06 -25.53
N SER A 343 -1.62 0.72 -24.70
CA SER A 343 -0.77 1.83 -25.14
C SER A 343 0.52 1.83 -24.31
N PRO A 344 1.70 1.79 -24.94
CA PRO A 344 2.97 1.81 -24.21
C PRO A 344 3.26 3.15 -23.54
N HIS A 345 2.77 4.25 -24.13
CA HIS A 345 3.01 5.61 -23.64
C HIS A 345 1.70 6.39 -23.64
N ALA A 346 1.13 6.64 -22.47
CA ALA A 346 -0.10 7.40 -22.30
C ALA A 346 0.03 8.42 -21.18
N SER A 347 -0.28 9.68 -21.48
CA SER A 347 -0.53 10.68 -20.45
C SER A 347 -1.92 10.46 -19.87
N ILE A 348 -2.00 10.33 -18.55
CA ILE A 348 -3.23 9.97 -17.83
C ILE A 348 -3.71 11.14 -16.99
N SER A 349 -5.02 11.39 -17.04
CA SER A 349 -5.73 12.29 -16.12
C SER A 349 -6.93 11.55 -15.53
N ILE A 350 -6.97 11.43 -14.20
CA ILE A 350 -8.07 10.83 -13.44
C ILE A 350 -8.82 11.95 -12.74
N TYR A 351 -10.12 12.09 -12.93
CA TYR A 351 -10.89 13.26 -12.52
C TYR A 351 -11.62 13.10 -11.17
N PHE A 352 -11.55 14.16 -10.35
CA PHE A 352 -12.20 14.31 -9.04
C PHE A 352 -12.94 15.66 -8.97
N GLY A 353 -14.01 15.80 -9.76
CA GLY A 353 -14.70 17.09 -9.89
C GLY A 353 -13.83 18.08 -10.68
N GLN A 354 -13.35 19.15 -10.04
CA GLN A 354 -12.40 20.10 -10.64
C GLN A 354 -10.93 19.69 -10.46
N ASP A 355 -10.67 18.75 -9.54
CA ASP A 355 -9.34 18.23 -9.26
C ASP A 355 -9.00 17.02 -10.14
N SER A 356 -7.70 16.67 -10.20
CA SER A 356 -7.26 15.48 -10.91
C SER A 356 -6.01 14.83 -10.31
N ILE A 357 -5.86 13.54 -10.60
CA ILE A 357 -4.57 12.85 -10.54
C ILE A 357 -4.00 12.82 -11.95
N PHE A 358 -2.78 13.34 -12.12
CA PHE A 358 -2.11 13.45 -13.41
C PHE A 358 -0.79 12.70 -13.43
N HIS A 359 -0.52 12.02 -14.55
CA HIS A 359 0.78 11.45 -14.85
C HIS A 359 1.16 11.68 -16.33
N PRO A 360 2.39 12.11 -16.65
CA PRO A 360 2.78 12.46 -18.02
C PRO A 360 2.93 11.24 -18.93
N ASP A 361 3.34 10.08 -18.41
CA ASP A 361 3.56 8.88 -19.24
C ASP A 361 3.40 7.57 -18.45
N LEU A 362 2.50 6.69 -18.88
CA LEU A 362 2.27 5.36 -18.31
C LEU A 362 1.96 4.33 -19.39
N GLU A 363 2.30 3.08 -19.11
CA GLU A 363 1.81 1.93 -19.88
C GLU A 363 0.35 1.66 -19.50
N LEU A 364 -0.56 1.91 -20.44
CA LEU A 364 -1.98 1.63 -20.26
C LEU A 364 -2.29 0.23 -20.81
N SER A 365 -2.94 -0.58 -19.99
CA SER A 365 -3.56 -1.83 -20.43
C SER A 365 -4.97 -1.98 -19.87
N PHE A 366 -5.88 -2.44 -20.71
CA PHE A 366 -7.26 -2.73 -20.36
C PHE A 366 -7.61 -4.14 -20.83
N ASP A 367 -8.05 -5.00 -19.91
CA ASP A 367 -8.57 -6.34 -20.21
C ASP A 367 -10.09 -6.29 -20.25
N VAL A 368 -10.67 -6.46 -21.44
CA VAL A 368 -12.12 -6.33 -21.66
C VAL A 368 -12.90 -7.43 -20.94
N SER A 369 -12.34 -8.63 -20.84
CA SER A 369 -13.02 -9.77 -20.21
C SER A 369 -13.15 -9.63 -18.69
N LYS A 370 -12.21 -8.91 -18.07
CA LYS A 370 -12.16 -8.66 -16.62
C LYS A 370 -12.64 -7.26 -16.23
N ASP A 371 -12.96 -6.43 -17.21
CA ASP A 371 -13.24 -5.00 -17.03
C ASP A 371 -12.18 -4.28 -16.17
N LEU A 372 -10.91 -4.63 -16.41
CA LEU A 372 -9.78 -4.24 -15.55
C LEU A 372 -8.83 -3.32 -16.31
N LEU A 373 -8.70 -2.08 -15.81
CA LEU A 373 -7.67 -1.13 -16.19
C LEU A 373 -6.43 -1.33 -15.32
N ARG A 374 -5.25 -1.28 -15.95
CA ARG A 374 -3.95 -1.14 -15.27
C ARG A 374 -3.13 -0.05 -15.93
N LEU A 375 -2.49 0.76 -15.10
CA LEU A 375 -1.53 1.77 -15.49
C LEU A 375 -0.21 1.49 -14.79
N ASN A 376 0.81 1.16 -15.56
CA ASN A 376 2.11 0.77 -15.04
C ASN A 376 3.17 1.80 -15.40
N LYS A 377 4.15 1.96 -14.50
CA LYS A 377 5.38 2.67 -14.84
C LYS A 377 6.26 1.81 -15.75
N SER A 378 6.84 2.45 -16.76
CA SER A 378 7.87 1.86 -17.62
C SER A 378 9.27 2.25 -17.14
N GLU A 379 10.30 1.72 -17.80
CA GLU A 379 11.69 2.13 -17.57
C GLU A 379 12.01 3.54 -18.12
N ASP A 380 11.07 4.16 -18.85
CA ASP A 380 11.23 5.52 -19.36
C ASP A 380 11.30 6.53 -18.21
N PHE A 381 12.22 7.49 -18.31
CA PHE A 381 12.44 8.50 -17.25
C PHE A 381 11.18 9.35 -16.97
N LYS A 382 10.33 9.59 -17.98
CA LYS A 382 9.05 10.31 -17.81
C LYS A 382 8.07 9.46 -17.01
N SER A 383 8.12 8.15 -17.18
CA SER A 383 7.23 7.20 -16.51
C SER A 383 7.63 6.97 -15.04
N LEU A 384 8.91 7.10 -14.72
CA LEU A 384 9.43 6.93 -13.35
C LEU A 384 9.06 8.06 -12.39
N GLY A 385 8.67 9.24 -12.89
CA GLY A 385 8.26 10.40 -12.07
C GLY A 385 6.99 10.16 -11.23
N PRO A 386 6.64 11.04 -10.29
CA PRO A 386 5.46 10.85 -9.44
C PRO A 386 4.15 11.21 -10.17
N TYR A 387 3.05 10.60 -9.73
CA TYR A 387 1.70 11.07 -9.98
C TYR A 387 1.45 12.35 -9.17
N SER A 388 0.85 13.37 -9.79
CA SER A 388 0.47 14.59 -9.08
C SER A 388 -1.02 14.53 -8.73
N ASN A 389 -1.38 14.71 -7.46
CA ASN A 389 -2.75 14.63 -6.95
C ASN A 389 -3.19 16.00 -6.40
N SER A 390 -4.00 16.75 -7.17
CA SER A 390 -4.37 18.12 -6.79
C SER A 390 -5.38 18.18 -5.64
N TYR A 391 -6.22 17.16 -5.46
CA TYR A 391 -7.23 17.12 -4.39
C TYR A 391 -6.61 16.95 -3.00
N HIS A 392 -5.67 16.02 -2.89
CA HIS A 392 -4.94 15.74 -1.65
C HIS A 392 -3.72 16.65 -1.49
N ASN A 393 -3.29 17.33 -2.55
CA ASN A 393 -2.11 18.20 -2.63
C ASN A 393 -0.80 17.48 -2.31
N ILE A 394 -0.60 16.32 -2.96
CA ILE A 394 0.57 15.45 -2.80
C ILE A 394 1.10 14.96 -4.15
N ASP A 395 2.39 14.62 -4.19
CA ASP A 395 2.98 13.76 -5.21
C ASP A 395 2.99 12.30 -4.70
N MET A 396 2.61 11.34 -5.56
CA MET A 396 2.50 9.92 -5.22
C MET A 396 3.39 9.09 -6.13
N ASN A 397 4.24 8.23 -5.56
CA ASN A 397 5.15 7.39 -6.31
C ASN A 397 4.91 5.92 -5.95
N PHE A 398 4.40 5.16 -6.90
CA PHE A 398 4.10 3.73 -6.83
C PHE A 398 4.13 3.16 -8.27
N ASP A 399 4.16 1.84 -8.42
CA ASP A 399 4.44 1.22 -9.73
C ASP A 399 3.19 0.94 -10.58
N GLU A 400 2.10 0.48 -9.98
CA GLU A 400 0.86 0.08 -10.65
C GLU A 400 -0.37 0.75 -10.02
N LEU A 401 -1.20 1.38 -10.86
CA LEU A 401 -2.59 1.70 -10.54
C LEU A 401 -3.48 0.66 -11.20
N SER A 402 -4.33 -0.02 -10.43
CA SER A 402 -5.34 -0.93 -10.98
C SER A 402 -6.76 -0.51 -10.59
N TRP A 403 -7.68 -0.67 -11.53
CA TRP A 403 -9.08 -0.30 -11.34
C TRP A 403 -10.01 -1.18 -12.16
N SER A 404 -10.93 -1.86 -11.50
CA SER A 404 -12.10 -2.47 -12.14
C SER A 404 -13.23 -1.46 -12.13
N ARG A 405 -13.85 -1.16 -13.28
CA ARG A 405 -14.80 -0.03 -13.37
C ARG A 405 -16.07 -0.21 -12.52
N GLY A 406 -16.38 -1.45 -12.14
CA GLY A 406 -17.44 -1.76 -11.16
C GLY A 406 -17.07 -1.54 -9.70
N GLU A 407 -15.79 -1.37 -9.35
CA GLU A 407 -15.33 -1.08 -7.98
C GLU A 407 -15.37 0.44 -7.70
N SER A 408 -15.68 0.79 -6.44
CA SER A 408 -15.69 2.18 -5.98
C SER A 408 -14.31 2.78 -5.74
N PHE A 409 -13.24 1.97 -5.83
CA PHE A 409 -11.90 2.37 -5.45
C PHE A 409 -10.84 1.95 -6.48
N MET A 410 -9.77 2.72 -6.55
CA MET A 410 -8.56 2.39 -7.31
C MET A 410 -7.47 1.90 -6.34
N LYS A 411 -6.73 0.86 -6.73
CA LYS A 411 -5.63 0.30 -5.93
C LYS A 411 -4.30 0.85 -6.44
N LEU A 412 -3.49 1.39 -5.53
CA LEU A 412 -2.13 1.88 -5.77
C LEU A 412 -1.18 0.87 -5.11
N GLN A 413 -0.33 0.24 -5.91
CA GLN A 413 0.44 -0.92 -5.46
C GLN A 413 1.74 -1.10 -6.26
N ALA A 414 2.59 -1.99 -5.78
CA ALA A 414 3.74 -2.45 -6.55
C ALA A 414 3.31 -3.41 -7.67
N LEU A 415 4.20 -3.63 -8.64
CA LEU A 415 3.97 -4.58 -9.73
C LEU A 415 3.68 -5.99 -9.20
N GLN A 416 2.77 -6.70 -9.85
CA GLN A 416 2.47 -8.10 -9.51
C GLN A 416 3.73 -8.97 -9.55
N GLY A 417 3.93 -9.78 -8.50
CA GLY A 417 5.13 -10.62 -8.34
C GLY A 417 6.23 -9.98 -7.48
N THR A 418 6.08 -8.71 -7.08
CA THR A 418 6.98 -8.05 -6.12
C THR A 418 6.72 -8.59 -4.71
N SER A 419 7.77 -8.97 -3.98
CA SER A 419 7.66 -9.49 -2.61
C SER A 419 7.26 -8.42 -1.59
N VAL A 420 7.84 -7.22 -1.72
CA VAL A 420 7.60 -6.08 -0.83
C VAL A 420 7.22 -4.87 -1.68
N GLY A 421 5.96 -4.43 -1.58
CA GLY A 421 5.50 -3.23 -2.25
C GLY A 421 5.94 -1.96 -1.52
N ARG A 422 6.50 -1.01 -2.27
CA ARG A 422 6.93 0.30 -1.77
C ARG A 422 6.17 1.40 -2.48
N ALA A 423 5.67 2.36 -1.71
CA ALA A 423 5.10 3.59 -2.26
C ALA A 423 5.47 4.77 -1.37
N THR A 424 5.62 5.95 -1.97
CA THR A 424 5.85 7.20 -1.24
C THR A 424 4.80 8.23 -1.59
N PHE A 425 4.26 8.90 -0.59
CA PHE A 425 3.29 9.98 -0.72
C PHE A 425 3.90 11.21 -0.06
N GLU A 426 4.12 12.27 -0.82
CA GLU A 426 4.91 13.43 -0.41
C GLU A 426 4.07 14.70 -0.56
N SER A 427 4.08 15.58 0.44
CA SER A 427 3.40 16.87 0.38
C SER A 427 3.86 17.68 -0.84
N SER A 428 2.96 18.42 -1.48
CA SER A 428 3.35 19.35 -2.56
C SER A 428 4.33 20.44 -2.13
N THR A 429 4.38 20.73 -0.82
CA THR A 429 5.25 21.73 -0.16
C THR A 429 6.34 21.07 0.69
N PHE A 430 6.56 19.76 0.51
CA PHE A 430 7.66 19.05 1.14
C PHE A 430 9.00 19.68 0.77
N PHE A 431 9.88 19.87 1.76
CA PHE A 431 11.25 20.27 1.53
C PHE A 431 12.20 19.54 2.48
N ASP A 432 13.31 19.06 1.91
CA ASP A 432 14.41 18.47 2.66
C ASP A 432 15.71 19.13 2.22
N TYR A 433 16.38 19.78 3.17
CA TYR A 433 17.62 20.52 2.90
C TYR A 433 18.79 19.57 2.57
N GLY A 434 18.80 18.37 3.15
CA GLY A 434 19.81 17.35 2.84
C GLY A 434 19.73 16.93 1.37
N PHE A 435 18.55 16.53 0.92
CA PHE A 435 18.29 16.18 -0.48
C PHE A 435 18.57 17.35 -1.44
N PHE A 436 18.27 18.59 -1.04
CA PHE A 436 18.62 19.77 -1.84
C PHE A 436 20.14 19.87 -2.07
N LEU A 437 20.94 19.75 -1.02
CA LEU A 437 22.41 19.77 -1.16
C LEU A 437 22.92 18.58 -1.98
N ASP A 438 22.36 17.39 -1.76
CA ASP A 438 22.73 16.19 -2.52
C ASP A 438 22.46 16.33 -4.02
N LEU A 439 21.40 17.07 -4.40
CA LEU A 439 21.05 17.31 -5.80
C LEU A 439 22.06 18.22 -6.52
N GLN A 440 22.78 19.10 -5.80
CA GLN A 440 23.88 19.89 -6.35
C GLN A 440 25.14 19.04 -6.61
N GLY A 441 25.42 18.07 -5.75
CA GLY A 441 26.63 17.25 -5.86
C GLY A 441 27.90 18.10 -5.87
N MET A 442 28.71 17.96 -6.94
CA MET A 442 29.97 18.71 -7.12
C MET A 442 29.84 19.92 -8.05
N ASP A 443 28.64 20.21 -8.56
CA ASP A 443 28.42 21.34 -9.46
C ASP A 443 28.50 22.68 -8.70
N ILE A 444 29.00 23.72 -9.37
CA ILE A 444 29.20 25.06 -8.78
C ILE A 444 27.85 25.71 -8.44
N GLU A 445 26.87 25.53 -9.33
CA GLU A 445 25.53 26.09 -9.18
C GLU A 445 24.50 24.97 -9.05
N HIS A 446 23.50 25.19 -8.19
CA HIS A 446 22.45 24.22 -7.97
C HIS A 446 21.56 24.09 -9.23
N PRO A 447 21.27 22.88 -9.74
CA PRO A 447 20.56 22.69 -11.00
C PRO A 447 19.13 23.25 -11.00
N LEU A 448 18.43 23.17 -9.87
CA LEU A 448 17.11 23.81 -9.72
C LEU A 448 17.19 25.34 -9.72
N ALA A 449 18.27 25.93 -9.20
CA ALA A 449 18.45 27.38 -9.17
C ALA A 449 18.71 27.93 -10.58
N GLN A 450 19.44 27.18 -11.40
CA GLN A 450 19.65 27.50 -12.82
C GLN A 450 18.33 27.48 -13.61
N LEU A 451 17.52 26.42 -13.44
CA LEU A 451 16.20 26.32 -14.06
C LEU A 451 15.26 27.45 -13.62
N TYR A 452 15.23 27.73 -12.32
CA TYR A 452 14.44 28.82 -11.74
C TYR A 452 14.83 30.18 -12.35
N THR A 453 16.12 30.49 -12.37
CA THR A 453 16.66 31.76 -12.90
C THR A 453 16.36 31.90 -14.38
N TYR A 454 16.60 30.86 -15.16
CA TYR A 454 16.33 30.88 -16.60
C TYR A 454 14.84 31.01 -16.92
N SER A 455 13.98 30.30 -16.19
CA SER A 455 12.52 30.40 -16.34
C SER A 455 12.01 31.81 -16.04
N ASN A 456 12.51 32.44 -14.95
CA ASN A 456 12.15 33.80 -14.58
C ASN A 456 12.66 34.84 -15.59
N MET A 457 13.88 34.66 -16.12
CA MET A 457 14.43 35.53 -17.17
C MET A 457 13.56 35.53 -18.44
N LEU A 458 12.98 34.39 -18.81
CA LEU A 458 12.10 34.26 -19.96
C LEU A 458 10.65 34.69 -19.70
N GLY A 459 10.25 34.84 -18.43
CA GLY A 459 8.85 35.10 -18.04
C GLY A 459 7.92 33.91 -18.29
N GLY A 460 8.45 32.69 -18.39
CA GLY A 460 7.69 31.50 -18.74
C GLY A 460 8.31 30.20 -18.23
N ARG A 461 7.48 29.17 -18.02
CA ARG A 461 7.89 27.86 -17.48
C ARG A 461 8.30 26.85 -18.55
N THR A 462 7.95 27.11 -19.81
CA THR A 462 8.21 26.19 -20.91
C THR A 462 9.19 26.81 -21.89
N PHE A 463 10.29 26.10 -22.18
CA PHE A 463 11.34 26.57 -23.07
C PHE A 463 12.09 25.40 -23.72
N ALA A 464 12.81 25.72 -24.80
CA ALA A 464 13.59 24.74 -25.56
C ALA A 464 14.88 24.35 -24.81
N MET A 465 15.14 23.06 -24.70
CA MET A 465 16.32 22.49 -24.05
C MET A 465 17.65 22.98 -24.66
N PRO A 466 17.82 23.11 -26.00
CA PRO A 466 19.05 23.63 -26.58
C PRO A 466 19.37 25.07 -26.14
N ASN A 467 18.35 25.91 -25.95
CA ASN A 467 18.54 27.29 -25.50
C ASN A 467 18.95 27.32 -24.02
N TYR A 468 18.37 26.45 -23.20
CA TYR A 468 18.78 26.27 -21.82
C TYR A 468 20.23 25.75 -21.72
N ALA A 469 20.59 24.75 -22.52
CA ALA A 469 21.95 24.20 -22.56
C ALA A 469 22.99 25.25 -22.96
N HIS A 470 22.67 26.10 -23.95
CA HIS A 470 23.54 27.22 -24.32
C HIS A 470 23.70 28.24 -23.18
N TYR A 471 22.62 28.53 -22.45
CA TYR A 471 22.64 29.47 -21.31
C TYR A 471 23.55 28.98 -20.18
N ILE A 472 23.43 27.71 -19.78
CA ILE A 472 24.27 27.15 -18.70
C ILE A 472 25.68 26.75 -19.18
N GLY A 473 25.95 26.79 -20.48
CA GLY A 473 27.27 26.47 -21.04
C GLY A 473 27.61 24.97 -21.09
N TYR A 474 26.63 24.10 -20.92
CA TYR A 474 26.81 22.64 -20.94
C TYR A 474 26.45 22.03 -22.31
N PRO A 475 27.13 20.93 -22.73
CA PRO A 475 26.75 20.21 -23.93
C PRO A 475 25.32 19.65 -23.82
N PRO A 476 24.50 19.69 -24.90
CA PRO A 476 23.11 19.26 -24.85
C PRO A 476 22.89 17.87 -24.25
N TYR A 477 23.74 16.89 -24.54
CA TYR A 477 23.61 15.53 -23.99
C TYR A 477 23.68 15.49 -22.45
N GLN A 478 24.55 16.31 -21.83
CA GLN A 478 24.67 16.38 -20.36
C GLN A 478 23.40 16.98 -19.75
N VAL A 479 22.88 18.04 -20.39
CA VAL A 479 21.64 18.70 -19.98
C VAL A 479 20.45 17.76 -20.09
N ARG A 480 20.38 16.93 -21.15
CA ARG A 480 19.36 15.87 -21.26
C ARG A 480 19.40 14.91 -20.07
N HIS A 481 20.59 14.41 -19.71
CA HIS A 481 20.74 13.50 -18.57
C HIS A 481 20.34 14.16 -17.24
N LEU A 482 20.72 15.41 -17.03
CA LEU A 482 20.29 16.19 -15.86
C LEU A 482 18.77 16.30 -15.80
N LEU A 483 18.12 16.72 -16.89
CA LEU A 483 16.67 16.89 -16.97
C LEU A 483 15.91 15.57 -16.78
N MET A 484 16.45 14.46 -17.31
CA MET A 484 15.90 13.12 -17.06
C MET A 484 15.91 12.78 -15.56
N GLY A 485 17.00 13.11 -14.85
CA GLY A 485 17.08 12.94 -13.39
C GLY A 485 16.05 13.81 -12.65
N LEU A 486 15.98 15.09 -13.00
CA LEU A 486 15.03 16.04 -12.40
C LEU A 486 13.56 15.68 -12.67
N ALA A 487 13.26 15.07 -13.82
CA ALA A 487 11.93 14.58 -14.14
C ALA A 487 11.51 13.41 -13.24
N LYS A 488 12.43 12.50 -12.90
CA LYS A 488 12.16 11.39 -11.96
C LYS A 488 11.77 11.87 -10.57
N TYR A 489 12.36 12.97 -10.11
CA TYR A 489 12.01 13.60 -8.83
C TYR A 489 10.79 14.54 -8.92
N GLY A 490 10.25 14.75 -10.13
CA GLY A 490 9.08 15.57 -10.35
C GLY A 490 9.37 17.08 -10.36
N PHE A 491 10.58 17.53 -10.64
CA PHE A 491 10.90 18.97 -10.75
C PHE A 491 10.55 19.56 -12.12
N VAL A 492 10.61 18.74 -13.18
CA VAL A 492 10.34 19.17 -14.56
C VAL A 492 9.53 18.12 -15.30
N TYR A 493 8.76 18.56 -16.30
CA TYR A 493 8.34 17.70 -17.40
C TYR A 493 9.30 17.93 -18.57
N TYR A 494 9.92 16.88 -19.08
CA TYR A 494 10.87 16.97 -20.18
C TYR A 494 10.41 16.09 -21.36
N ASP A 495 10.11 16.73 -22.49
CA ASP A 495 9.77 16.09 -23.76
C ASP A 495 11.03 16.04 -24.63
N ASP A 496 11.69 14.89 -24.66
CA ASP A 496 12.91 14.62 -25.41
C ASP A 496 12.71 14.57 -26.94
N SER A 497 11.48 14.32 -27.40
CA SER A 497 11.14 14.28 -28.82
C SER A 497 11.01 15.68 -29.41
N LYS A 498 10.54 16.64 -28.60
CA LYS A 498 10.37 18.05 -28.98
C LYS A 498 11.44 18.97 -28.43
N ASP A 499 12.35 18.44 -27.60
CA ASP A 499 13.34 19.21 -26.86
C ASP A 499 12.72 20.35 -26.04
N LEU A 500 11.60 20.07 -25.38
CA LEU A 500 10.88 21.04 -24.55
C LEU A 500 10.95 20.67 -23.07
N ILE A 501 11.28 21.65 -22.25
CA ILE A 501 11.29 21.57 -20.78
C ILE A 501 10.09 22.37 -20.29
N THR A 502 9.36 21.83 -19.31
CA THR A 502 8.37 22.58 -18.52
C THR A 502 8.70 22.46 -17.05
N VAL A 503 9.06 23.57 -16.41
CA VAL A 503 9.41 23.61 -14.99
C VAL A 503 8.14 23.51 -14.15
N ARG A 504 8.08 22.54 -13.22
CA ARG A 504 6.93 22.33 -12.32
C ARG A 504 6.97 23.32 -11.15
N GLN A 505 5.79 23.59 -10.56
CA GLN A 505 5.66 24.45 -9.38
C GLN A 505 6.58 24.03 -8.23
N LYS A 506 6.73 22.71 -8.01
CA LYS A 506 7.63 22.12 -7.02
C LYS A 506 9.05 22.71 -7.06
N THR A 507 9.60 22.97 -8.25
CA THR A 507 10.94 23.58 -8.37
C THR A 507 11.02 24.99 -7.77
N PHE A 508 9.98 25.80 -7.98
CA PHE A 508 9.91 27.15 -7.43
C PHE A 508 9.73 27.12 -5.91
N ASP A 509 8.89 26.21 -5.42
CA ASP A 509 8.63 26.05 -3.99
C ASP A 509 9.90 25.56 -3.26
N PHE A 510 10.61 24.57 -3.82
CA PHE A 510 11.87 24.06 -3.28
C PHE A 510 12.96 25.15 -3.19
N ILE A 511 13.09 25.98 -4.23
CA ILE A 511 14.04 27.09 -4.24
C ILE A 511 13.66 28.16 -3.20
N SER A 512 12.38 28.50 -3.12
CA SER A 512 11.89 29.48 -2.13
C SER A 512 12.10 29.00 -0.70
N ALA A 513 11.85 27.71 -0.43
CA ALA A 513 12.11 27.06 0.84
C ALA A 513 13.61 27.04 1.20
N SER A 514 14.49 26.71 0.23
CA SER A 514 15.95 26.75 0.45
C SER A 514 16.48 28.14 0.81
N MET A 515 15.81 29.20 0.33
CA MET A 515 16.14 30.59 0.63
C MET A 515 15.45 31.11 1.90
N ARG A 516 14.68 30.26 2.61
CA ARG A 516 13.85 30.64 3.77
C ARG A 516 12.85 31.76 3.47
N GLN A 517 12.37 31.85 2.22
CA GLN A 517 11.39 32.85 1.78
C GLN A 517 9.96 32.35 1.82
N ARG A 518 9.77 31.04 2.07
CA ARG A 518 8.47 30.38 2.09
C ARG A 518 8.51 29.29 3.16
N ASP A 519 7.42 29.18 3.91
CA ASP A 519 7.19 28.05 4.81
C ASP A 519 7.02 26.74 4.02
N TYR A 520 7.46 25.64 4.63
CA TYR A 520 7.45 24.30 4.05
C TYR A 520 7.13 23.27 5.13
N ASP A 521 6.87 22.04 4.72
CA ASP A 521 6.65 20.93 5.63
C ASP A 521 7.61 19.77 5.35
N VAL A 522 7.66 18.82 6.28
CA VAL A 522 8.47 17.59 6.19
C VAL A 522 7.60 16.36 5.96
N ILE A 523 6.32 16.56 5.60
CA ILE A 523 5.32 15.49 5.57
C ILE A 523 5.56 14.58 4.37
N ARG A 524 6.00 13.36 4.67
CA ARG A 524 6.22 12.29 3.72
C ARG A 524 5.83 10.95 4.32
N PHE A 525 4.94 10.23 3.64
CA PHE A 525 4.49 8.90 4.05
C PHE A 525 5.24 7.83 3.24
N ILE A 526 5.99 6.97 3.94
CA ILE A 526 6.72 5.86 3.34
C ILE A 526 5.95 4.57 3.64
N SER A 527 5.27 4.04 2.63
CA SER A 527 4.48 2.81 2.73
C SER A 527 5.30 1.59 2.34
N ARG A 528 5.29 0.56 3.18
CA ARG A 528 5.92 -0.74 2.94
C ARG A 528 5.01 -1.89 3.37
N LEU A 529 4.60 -2.74 2.44
CA LEU A 529 3.71 -3.88 2.69
C LEU A 529 4.15 -5.14 1.94
N GLU A 530 3.82 -6.32 2.49
CA GLU A 530 4.00 -7.61 1.83
C GLU A 530 2.65 -8.11 1.27
N GLY A 531 2.57 -8.33 -0.04
CA GLY A 531 1.40 -8.93 -0.69
C GLY A 531 0.10 -8.11 -0.73
N ALA A 532 0.07 -6.88 -0.22
CA ALA A 532 -1.10 -6.00 -0.20
C ALA A 532 -0.86 -4.67 -0.94
N SER A 533 -1.96 -3.98 -1.27
CA SER A 533 -1.91 -2.65 -1.90
C SER A 533 -1.48 -1.59 -0.89
N ASN A 534 -0.56 -0.71 -1.31
CA ASN A 534 -0.01 0.36 -0.48
C ASN A 534 -1.04 1.45 -0.16
N ALA A 535 -1.93 1.76 -1.11
CA ALA A 535 -3.03 2.68 -0.86
C ALA A 535 -4.27 2.38 -1.72
N GLN A 536 -5.43 2.77 -1.21
CA GLN A 536 -6.72 2.67 -1.90
C GLN A 536 -7.35 4.04 -1.98
N LEU A 537 -7.77 4.45 -3.18
CA LEU A 537 -8.42 5.71 -3.43
C LEU A 537 -9.89 5.48 -3.71
N ASP A 538 -10.77 5.95 -2.83
CA ASP A 538 -12.21 5.90 -3.03
C ASP A 538 -12.67 6.99 -4.01
N LEU A 539 -13.39 6.61 -5.06
CA LEU A 539 -13.81 7.51 -6.13
C LEU A 539 -15.08 8.32 -5.81
N TYR A 540 -15.74 8.03 -4.70
CA TYR A 540 -16.94 8.74 -4.22
C TYR A 540 -16.59 9.69 -3.06
N THR A 541 -15.98 9.17 -1.98
CA THR A 541 -15.57 9.99 -0.82
C THR A 541 -14.32 10.80 -1.12
N ARG A 542 -13.50 10.35 -2.09
CA ARG A 542 -12.18 10.90 -2.42
C ARG A 542 -11.15 10.69 -1.32
N ASP A 543 -11.43 9.79 -0.37
CA ASP A 543 -10.48 9.44 0.66
C ASP A 543 -9.37 8.55 0.09
N LEU A 544 -8.14 8.84 0.47
CA LEU A 544 -6.97 8.01 0.15
C LEU A 544 -6.52 7.29 1.42
N THR A 545 -6.88 6.00 1.53
CA THR A 545 -6.41 5.15 2.61
C THR A 545 -5.00 4.66 2.30
N ILE A 546 -4.02 5.01 3.13
CA ILE A 546 -2.62 4.61 2.96
C ILE A 546 -2.25 3.66 4.10
N SER A 547 -1.66 2.52 3.75
CA SER A 547 -1.32 1.45 4.70
C SER A 547 0.18 1.16 4.70
N GLY A 548 0.69 0.51 5.75
CA GLY A 548 2.11 0.18 5.88
C GLY A 548 3.01 1.38 6.19
N ILE A 549 2.49 2.40 6.88
CA ILE A 549 3.24 3.56 7.36
C ILE A 549 3.57 3.36 8.85
N PRO A 550 4.83 3.06 9.22
CA PRO A 550 5.19 2.79 10.61
C PRO A 550 5.31 4.06 11.47
N VAL A 551 5.71 5.18 10.87
CA VAL A 551 5.89 6.46 11.55
C VAL A 551 5.66 7.61 10.56
N ILE A 552 5.15 8.73 11.05
CA ILE A 552 4.92 9.97 10.31
C ILE A 552 5.59 11.10 11.09
N PHE A 553 6.40 11.92 10.42
CA PHE A 553 6.95 13.14 11.00
C PHE A 553 6.11 14.32 10.52
N LEU A 554 5.58 15.11 11.45
CA LEU A 554 4.81 16.33 11.13
C LEU A 554 5.66 17.59 11.26
N SER A 555 6.54 17.64 12.25
CA SER A 555 7.48 18.74 12.46
C SER A 555 8.78 18.20 13.03
N ASP A 556 9.89 18.50 12.35
CA ASP A 556 11.23 18.18 12.84
C ASP A 556 11.70 19.21 13.89
N SER A 557 11.26 20.48 13.78
CA SER A 557 11.61 21.55 14.72
C SER A 557 10.94 21.38 16.08
N GLN A 558 9.68 20.93 16.08
CA GLN A 558 8.86 20.71 17.27
C GLN A 558 8.81 19.24 17.71
N ASN A 559 9.64 18.39 17.08
CA ASN A 559 9.76 16.96 17.34
C ASN A 559 8.40 16.21 17.44
N VAL A 560 7.46 16.52 16.55
CA VAL A 560 6.13 15.89 16.54
C VAL A 560 6.10 14.75 15.55
N ARG A 561 5.92 13.53 16.08
CA ARG A 561 5.78 12.30 15.27
C ARG A 561 4.54 11.50 15.67
N LEU A 562 4.00 10.79 14.69
CA LEU A 562 2.82 9.93 14.85
C LEU A 562 3.19 8.49 14.55
N ILE A 563 2.60 7.56 15.31
CA ILE A 563 2.69 6.12 15.10
C ILE A 563 1.27 5.60 14.93
N PRO A 564 0.78 5.46 13.68
CA PRO A 564 -0.57 4.99 13.43
C PRO A 564 -0.78 3.53 13.83
N THR A 565 -1.89 3.26 14.49
CA THR A 565 -2.37 1.89 14.74
C THR A 565 -2.66 1.20 13.40
N GLU A 566 -2.38 -0.10 13.31
CA GLU A 566 -2.46 -0.87 12.05
C GLU A 566 -1.57 -0.31 10.90
N ASN A 567 -0.63 0.61 11.21
CA ASN A 567 0.21 1.30 10.22
C ASN A 567 -0.61 1.98 9.11
N ARG A 568 -1.79 2.53 9.44
CA ARG A 568 -2.75 3.05 8.45
C ARG A 568 -3.24 4.46 8.79
N ILE A 569 -3.41 5.27 7.75
CA ILE A 569 -4.13 6.56 7.82
C ILE A 569 -5.20 6.66 6.72
N VAL A 570 -6.15 7.57 6.91
CA VAL A 570 -7.11 7.96 5.88
C VAL A 570 -6.88 9.43 5.53
N MET A 571 -6.19 9.67 4.42
CA MET A 571 -5.95 11.02 3.93
C MET A 571 -7.21 11.61 3.32
N LYS A 572 -7.49 12.85 3.71
CA LYS A 572 -8.58 13.69 3.27
C LYS A 572 -8.03 14.79 2.35
N ARG A 573 -8.85 15.80 2.09
CA ARG A 573 -8.45 16.94 1.26
C ARG A 573 -7.25 17.68 1.88
N ASN A 574 -6.37 18.20 1.01
CA ASN A 574 -5.28 19.11 1.40
C ASN A 574 -4.39 18.55 2.53
N ARG A 575 -3.90 17.32 2.38
CA ARG A 575 -3.00 16.61 3.32
C ARG A 575 -3.53 16.41 4.74
N SER A 576 -4.74 16.84 5.07
CA SER A 576 -5.36 16.51 6.35
C SER A 576 -5.65 15.01 6.38
N PHE A 577 -5.55 14.37 7.54
CA PHE A 577 -5.78 12.92 7.62
C PHE A 577 -6.30 12.47 8.99
N GLN A 578 -7.08 11.41 8.96
CA GLN A 578 -7.57 10.72 10.15
C GLN A 578 -6.69 9.51 10.47
N PHE A 579 -6.44 9.28 11.75
CA PHE A 579 -5.65 8.15 12.23
C PHE A 579 -6.04 7.77 13.67
N ASP A 580 -5.70 6.55 14.05
CA ASP A 580 -5.68 6.08 15.43
C ASP A 580 -4.23 5.83 15.82
N GLY A 581 -3.87 5.89 17.10
CA GLY A 581 -2.53 5.51 17.56
C GLY A 581 -1.87 6.52 18.49
N ILE A 582 -0.56 6.65 18.34
CA ILE A 582 0.29 7.41 19.25
C ILE A 582 0.72 8.73 18.59
N VAL A 583 0.72 9.81 19.36
CA VAL A 583 1.31 11.09 19.03
C VAL A 583 2.37 11.39 20.07
N ASP A 584 3.63 11.45 19.64
CA ASP A 584 4.73 11.96 20.46
C ASP A 584 4.92 13.44 20.09
N ALA A 585 4.86 14.32 21.08
CA ALA A 585 5.09 15.76 20.95
C ALA A 585 5.97 16.21 22.11
N GLY A 586 7.25 16.47 21.83
CA GLY A 586 8.24 16.77 22.85
C GLY A 586 8.36 15.69 23.91
N LEU A 587 8.09 16.05 25.17
CA LEU A 587 8.11 15.15 26.32
C LEU A 587 6.77 14.42 26.58
N PHE A 588 5.77 14.67 25.76
CA PHE A 588 4.40 14.19 25.94
C PHE A 588 4.07 13.11 24.90
N GLN A 589 3.47 12.01 25.37
CA GLN A 589 3.00 10.92 24.54
C GLN A 589 1.50 10.74 24.74
N PHE A 590 0.73 11.04 23.70
CA PHE A 590 -0.71 10.81 23.64
C PHE A 590 -0.98 9.48 22.95
N SER A 591 -1.84 8.64 23.53
CA SER A 591 -2.30 7.40 22.91
C SER A 591 -3.82 7.43 22.84
N GLY A 592 -4.40 7.14 21.68
CA GLY A 592 -5.84 7.19 21.53
C GLY A 592 -6.35 6.84 20.15
N LYS A 593 -7.60 7.22 19.89
CA LYS A 593 -8.36 6.89 18.68
C LYS A 593 -9.12 8.11 18.17
N ASN A 594 -9.48 8.06 16.91
CA ASN A 594 -10.23 9.08 16.20
C ASN A 594 -9.53 10.45 16.25
N PHE A 595 -8.22 10.45 15.98
CA PHE A 595 -7.44 11.66 15.84
C PHE A 595 -7.55 12.19 14.41
N PHE A 596 -7.60 13.51 14.29
CA PHE A 596 -7.66 14.20 13.00
C PHE A 596 -6.58 15.27 12.94
N PHE A 597 -5.62 15.08 12.03
CA PHE A 597 -4.64 16.11 11.71
C PHE A 597 -5.22 17.07 10.67
N ASP A 598 -5.33 18.34 11.05
CA ASP A 598 -5.70 19.44 10.16
C ASP A 598 -4.44 20.15 9.68
N TYR A 599 -4.20 20.11 8.36
CA TYR A 599 -3.01 20.70 7.77
C TYR A 599 -3.06 22.23 7.71
N ASP A 600 -4.25 22.82 7.53
CA ASP A 600 -4.40 24.26 7.37
C ASP A 600 -4.17 24.96 8.71
N ASP A 601 -4.76 24.44 9.79
CA ASP A 601 -4.57 24.93 11.15
C ASP A 601 -3.31 24.36 11.85
N PHE A 602 -2.63 23.41 11.20
CA PHE A 602 -1.44 22.72 11.72
C PHE A 602 -1.59 22.18 13.15
N LYS A 603 -2.71 21.48 13.37
CA LYS A 603 -3.10 20.94 14.68
C LYS A 603 -3.61 19.50 14.58
N ILE A 604 -3.69 18.82 15.71
CA ILE A 604 -4.33 17.51 15.85
C ILE A 604 -5.53 17.65 16.78
N GLU A 605 -6.72 17.38 16.26
CA GLU A 605 -7.92 17.22 17.05
C GLU A 605 -7.97 15.80 17.62
N MET A 606 -8.01 15.67 18.94
CA MET A 606 -7.92 14.41 19.65
C MET A 606 -9.25 14.10 20.33
N GLN A 607 -10.16 13.43 19.61
CA GLN A 607 -11.51 13.17 20.11
C GLN A 607 -11.59 12.07 21.17
N LYS A 608 -10.61 11.18 21.25
CA LYS A 608 -10.51 10.18 22.32
C LYS A 608 -9.06 9.87 22.65
N ILE A 609 -8.55 10.44 23.73
CA ILE A 609 -7.24 10.14 24.30
C ILE A 609 -7.46 9.08 25.37
N ASP A 610 -6.95 7.87 25.12
CA ASP A 610 -7.00 6.78 26.10
C ASP A 610 -5.98 7.06 27.24
N SER A 611 -4.78 7.56 26.92
CA SER A 611 -3.79 7.97 27.92
C SER A 611 -2.84 9.07 27.42
N LEU A 612 -2.54 10.04 28.28
CA LEU A 612 -1.44 11.00 28.17
C LEU A 612 -0.37 10.64 29.20
N LYS A 613 0.86 10.48 28.72
CA LYS A 613 2.02 10.16 29.55
C LYS A 613 3.11 11.18 29.33
N ILE A 614 3.75 11.59 30.41
CA ILE A 614 4.70 12.71 30.43
C ILE A 614 6.07 12.20 30.85
N SER A 615 7.11 12.71 30.22
CA SER A 615 8.50 12.46 30.60
C SER A 615 9.13 13.75 31.12
N ILE A 616 10.11 13.64 32.00
CA ILE A 616 10.86 14.78 32.54
C ILE A 616 12.35 14.59 32.27
N LEU A 617 13.05 15.72 32.07
CA LEU A 617 14.50 15.73 31.93
C LEU A 617 15.14 15.55 33.30
N THR A 618 15.95 14.51 33.47
CA THR A 618 16.76 14.34 34.68
C THR A 618 18.01 15.23 34.62
N ASN A 619 18.66 15.44 35.77
CA ASN A 619 19.96 16.12 35.84
C ASN A 619 21.13 15.23 35.39
N GLU A 620 20.87 14.01 34.95
CA GLU A 620 21.88 13.07 34.48
C GLU A 620 21.99 13.09 32.96
N TYR A 621 23.20 12.89 32.45
CA TYR A 621 23.47 12.84 31.01
C TYR A 621 24.02 11.47 30.65
N ASN A 622 23.57 10.94 29.52
CA ASN A 622 24.07 9.69 28.98
C ASN A 622 25.51 9.85 28.46
N GLN A 623 26.13 8.75 28.04
CA GLN A 623 27.51 8.72 27.52
C GLN A 623 27.74 9.57 26.25
N TYR A 624 26.67 10.04 25.60
CA TYR A 624 26.71 10.92 24.42
C TYR A 624 26.46 12.39 24.76
N GLY A 625 26.27 12.72 26.06
CA GLY A 625 25.98 14.07 26.53
C GLY A 625 24.53 14.50 26.36
N GLU A 626 23.61 13.56 26.15
CA GLU A 626 22.17 13.83 26.07
C GLU A 626 21.53 13.63 27.45
N PRO A 627 20.58 14.49 27.86
CA PRO A 627 19.90 14.34 29.15
C PRO A 627 19.11 13.03 29.18
N ILE A 628 19.18 12.31 30.30
CA ILE A 628 18.39 11.10 30.53
C ILE A 628 16.94 11.51 30.83
N LEU A 629 15.99 10.87 30.15
CA LEU A 629 14.56 11.10 30.36
C LEU A 629 14.02 10.07 31.36
N GLU A 630 13.22 10.53 32.31
CA GLU A 630 12.47 9.67 33.23
C GLU A 630 10.97 9.86 33.01
N ARG A 631 10.19 8.78 33.10
CA ARG A 631 8.75 8.81 32.84
C ARG A 631 8.00 8.99 34.14
N ILE A 632 7.03 9.90 34.16
CA ILE A 632 6.09 10.00 35.28
C ILE A 632 5.26 8.71 35.32
N GLU A 633 5.18 8.10 36.50
CA GLU A 633 4.62 6.76 36.69
C GLU A 633 3.14 6.67 36.29
N ASN A 634 2.31 7.61 36.77
CA ASN A 634 0.89 7.65 36.46
C ASN A 634 0.58 8.44 35.18
N ALA A 635 -0.48 8.02 34.49
CA ALA A 635 -0.99 8.64 33.28
C ALA A 635 -2.24 9.47 33.55
N MET A 636 -2.50 10.47 32.71
CA MET A 636 -3.80 11.14 32.64
C MET A 636 -4.63 10.41 31.58
N GLU A 637 -5.84 9.97 31.90
CA GLU A 637 -6.65 9.07 31.08
C GLU A 637 -8.02 9.68 30.74
N ASP A 638 -8.68 9.07 29.74
CA ASP A 638 -10.04 9.38 29.27
C ASP A 638 -10.26 10.86 28.90
N MET A 639 -9.36 11.40 28.08
CA MET A 639 -9.36 12.83 27.75
C MET A 639 -9.87 13.11 26.34
N THR A 640 -10.23 14.37 26.11
CA THR A 640 -10.38 14.94 24.76
C THR A 640 -9.62 16.24 24.71
N GLY A 641 -9.07 16.59 23.56
CA GLY A 641 -8.27 17.80 23.47
C GLY A 641 -7.82 18.16 22.07
N GLN A 642 -6.99 19.19 22.00
CA GLN A 642 -6.33 19.63 20.78
C GLN A 642 -4.85 19.84 21.05
N LEU A 643 -4.02 19.39 20.11
CA LEU A 643 -2.58 19.65 20.09
C LEU A 643 -2.28 20.62 18.96
N LEU A 644 -1.83 21.83 19.28
CA LEU A 644 -1.26 22.77 18.33
C LEU A 644 0.22 22.42 18.15
N ILE A 645 0.64 22.11 16.92
CA ILE A 645 2.01 21.66 16.64
C ILE A 645 2.96 22.85 16.55
N ASP A 646 2.59 23.87 15.78
CA ASP A 646 3.29 25.14 15.60
C ASP A 646 2.29 26.18 15.05
N ASP A 647 2.73 27.40 14.78
CA ASP A 647 1.94 28.37 14.03
C ASP A 647 1.62 27.85 12.61
N PRO A 648 0.38 28.03 12.11
CA PRO A 648 -0.01 27.61 10.76
C PRO A 648 0.89 28.11 9.62
N GLN A 649 1.60 29.22 9.79
CA GLN A 649 2.53 29.78 8.80
C GLN A 649 4.00 29.46 9.11
N ASN A 650 4.26 28.60 10.09
CA ASN A 650 5.60 28.24 10.56
C ASN A 650 5.79 26.71 10.66
N LYS A 651 5.23 25.93 9.74
CA LYS A 651 5.32 24.47 9.72
C LYS A 651 6.78 23.96 9.68
N SER A 652 7.68 24.77 9.14
CA SER A 652 9.11 24.50 9.06
C SER A 652 9.95 25.00 10.24
N GLY A 653 9.37 25.74 11.19
CA GLY A 653 10.10 26.32 12.32
C GLY A 653 11.10 27.42 11.91
N LEU A 654 10.79 28.22 10.88
CA LEU A 654 11.64 29.34 10.45
C LEU A 654 11.73 30.43 11.51
N GLU A 655 10.63 30.70 12.19
CA GLU A 655 10.54 31.54 13.38
C GLU A 655 10.48 30.65 14.63
N ASN A 656 11.05 31.12 15.73
CA ASN A 656 11.01 30.38 16.98
C ASN A 656 9.80 30.83 17.82
N PHE A 657 8.87 29.92 18.04
CA PHE A 657 7.70 30.10 18.90
C PHE A 657 7.78 29.15 20.09
N PRO A 658 8.36 29.58 21.23
CA PRO A 658 8.63 28.70 22.37
C PRO A 658 7.39 28.05 22.99
N GLN A 659 6.21 28.65 22.80
CA GLN A 659 4.95 28.13 23.33
C GLN A 659 4.45 26.85 22.64
N TYR A 660 5.02 26.50 21.48
CA TYR A 660 4.65 25.28 20.75
C TYR A 660 5.63 24.13 21.06
N PRO A 661 5.18 22.87 20.92
CA PRO A 661 3.77 22.45 20.82
C PRO A 661 2.97 22.85 22.07
N SER A 662 1.66 23.02 21.92
CA SER A 662 0.73 23.30 23.03
C SER A 662 -0.46 22.37 23.00
N PHE A 663 -0.80 21.79 24.15
CA PHE A 663 -1.95 20.90 24.33
C PHE A 663 -3.00 21.54 25.21
N THR A 664 -4.26 21.52 24.76
CA THR A 664 -5.43 21.92 25.55
C THR A 664 -6.34 20.72 25.76
N SER A 665 -6.55 20.33 27.01
CA SER A 665 -7.62 19.41 27.40
C SER A 665 -8.96 20.14 27.39
N MET A 666 -10.00 19.56 26.78
CA MET A 666 -11.31 20.20 26.59
C MET A 666 -12.44 19.56 27.41
N GLY A 667 -12.20 18.39 28.02
CA GLY A 667 -13.19 17.64 28.81
C GLY A 667 -12.63 17.18 30.14
N GLY A 668 -13.48 16.54 30.96
CA GLY A 668 -13.04 15.87 32.18
C GLY A 668 -12.04 14.76 31.85
N SER A 669 -11.03 14.61 32.70
CA SER A 669 -9.97 13.61 32.57
C SER A 669 -9.62 13.08 33.95
N TYR A 670 -8.94 11.93 34.03
CA TYR A 670 -8.74 11.26 35.31
C TYR A 670 -7.29 10.80 35.48
N ILE A 671 -6.82 10.79 36.73
CA ILE A 671 -5.64 10.03 37.14
C ILE A 671 -6.13 8.90 38.04
N TYR A 672 -5.87 7.67 37.62
CA TYR A 672 -6.21 6.47 38.37
C TYR A 672 -5.01 5.96 39.18
N PHE A 673 -5.30 5.27 40.27
CA PHE A 673 -4.31 4.71 41.19
C PHE A 673 -4.49 3.19 41.38
N ASP A 674 -5.12 2.54 40.40
CA ASP A 674 -5.56 1.14 40.47
C ASP A 674 -4.52 0.13 39.96
N ASP A 675 -3.30 0.58 39.66
CA ASP A 675 -2.23 -0.31 39.21
C ASP A 675 -1.85 -1.32 40.31
N GLN A 676 -1.54 -2.54 39.89
CA GLN A 676 -1.14 -3.64 40.77
C GLN A 676 0.12 -3.31 41.59
N PHE A 677 1.01 -2.44 41.10
CA PHE A 677 2.17 -2.03 41.90
C PHE A 677 1.80 -1.04 43.03
N ILE A 678 0.67 -0.33 42.90
CA ILE A 678 0.16 0.58 43.93
C ILE A 678 -0.68 -0.23 44.91
N GLN A 679 -0.06 -0.63 46.03
CA GLN A 679 -0.73 -1.36 47.11
C GLN A 679 -1.52 -2.60 46.65
N ASN A 680 -1.02 -3.34 45.65
CA ASN A 680 -1.67 -4.51 45.06
C ASN A 680 -3.02 -4.23 44.37
N GLY A 681 -3.25 -3.01 43.87
CA GLY A 681 -4.47 -2.65 43.14
C GLY A 681 -5.72 -2.55 44.02
N VAL A 682 -5.53 -2.20 45.29
CA VAL A 682 -6.63 -2.07 46.28
C VAL A 682 -7.52 -0.85 46.00
N TYR A 683 -7.01 0.17 45.29
CA TYR A 683 -7.78 1.35 44.90
C TYR A 683 -8.53 1.08 43.60
N HIS A 684 -9.86 0.96 43.63
CA HIS A 684 -10.64 0.69 42.43
C HIS A 684 -10.95 1.99 41.66
N ARG A 685 -10.75 1.98 40.35
CA ARG A 685 -10.94 3.16 39.49
C ARG A 685 -12.36 3.76 39.49
N ASP A 686 -13.36 2.97 39.89
CA ASP A 686 -14.77 3.39 39.88
C ASP A 686 -15.09 4.37 41.02
N ASP A 687 -14.30 4.36 42.10
CA ASP A 687 -14.53 5.17 43.30
C ASP A 687 -13.25 5.74 43.95
N PHE A 688 -12.07 5.47 43.39
CA PHE A 688 -10.79 6.02 43.85
C PHE A 688 -9.98 6.58 42.66
N TYR A 689 -10.00 7.90 42.50
CA TYR A 689 -9.37 8.60 41.36
C TYR A 689 -9.21 10.09 41.65
N PHE A 690 -8.42 10.76 40.81
CA PHE A 690 -8.35 12.22 40.76
C PHE A 690 -9.01 12.72 39.47
N GLU A 691 -10.11 13.47 39.60
CA GLU A 691 -10.82 14.08 38.47
C GLU A 691 -10.20 15.44 38.14
N LEU A 692 -9.60 15.55 36.95
CA LEU A 692 -8.88 16.72 36.46
C LEU A 692 -9.84 17.72 35.81
N GLU A 693 -9.66 19.01 36.13
CA GLU A 693 -10.27 20.11 35.38
C GLU A 693 -9.60 20.29 34.01
N PRO A 694 -10.30 20.84 33.00
CA PRO A 694 -9.68 21.20 31.71
C PRO A 694 -8.49 22.14 31.90
N PHE A 695 -7.36 21.79 31.29
CA PHE A 695 -6.10 22.53 31.42
C PHE A 695 -5.42 22.76 30.08
N THR A 696 -4.47 23.69 30.03
CA THR A 696 -3.60 23.91 28.87
C THR A 696 -2.14 23.85 29.32
N ILE A 697 -1.35 23.09 28.58
CA ILE A 697 0.11 23.03 28.73
C ILE A 697 0.72 23.54 27.43
N ASP A 698 1.64 24.48 27.54
CA ASP A 698 2.44 24.97 26.42
C ASP A 698 3.88 24.47 26.52
N SER A 699 4.68 24.75 25.49
CA SER A 699 6.12 24.52 25.49
C SER A 699 6.51 23.05 25.74
N LEU A 700 5.75 22.11 25.14
CA LEU A 700 5.87 20.66 25.39
C LEU A 700 7.29 20.08 25.16
N ASP A 701 8.13 20.77 24.37
CA ASP A 701 9.52 20.39 24.09
C ASP A 701 10.51 20.77 25.20
N ASN A 702 10.28 21.89 25.88
CA ASN A 702 11.16 22.44 26.92
C ASN A 702 10.41 22.58 28.25
N PHE A 703 9.55 21.60 28.50
CA PHE A 703 8.62 21.61 29.61
C PHE A 703 9.35 21.47 30.96
N SER A 704 8.99 22.33 31.94
CA SER A 704 9.56 22.33 33.29
C SER A 704 8.66 21.53 34.24
N PRO A 705 9.19 20.56 35.02
CA PRO A 705 8.39 19.73 35.92
C PRO A 705 7.55 20.53 36.92
N GLU A 706 8.05 21.70 37.34
CA GLU A 706 7.36 22.61 38.25
C GLU A 706 6.05 23.18 37.67
N ALA A 707 5.86 23.10 36.36
CA ALA A 707 4.61 23.49 35.70
C ALA A 707 3.55 22.38 35.70
N ILE A 708 3.86 21.13 36.13
CA ILE A 708 2.85 20.06 36.25
C ILE A 708 2.10 20.24 37.57
N ALA A 709 1.05 21.04 37.49
CA ALA A 709 0.21 21.45 38.59
C ALA A 709 -1.28 21.30 38.24
N PRO A 710 -1.75 20.11 37.80
CA PRO A 710 -3.14 19.98 37.38
C PRO A 710 -4.07 20.10 38.59
N GLN A 711 -5.11 20.91 38.42
CA GLN A 711 -6.16 21.11 39.40
C GLN A 711 -7.30 20.11 39.19
N GLY A 712 -7.94 19.72 40.27
CA GLY A 712 -9.02 18.73 40.22
C GLY A 712 -9.58 18.35 41.58
N THR A 713 -10.43 17.34 41.57
CA THR A 713 -11.08 16.80 42.77
C THR A 713 -10.58 15.38 43.04
N PHE A 714 -10.06 15.14 44.24
CA PHE A 714 -9.69 13.81 44.69
C PHE A 714 -10.90 13.06 45.27
N ILE A 715 -11.16 11.87 44.74
CA ILE A 715 -12.19 10.94 45.20
C ILE A 715 -11.48 9.69 45.73
N SER A 716 -11.81 9.27 46.95
CA SER A 716 -11.02 8.27 47.70
C SER A 716 -11.86 7.15 48.32
N ALA A 717 -12.89 6.68 47.61
CA ALA A 717 -13.79 5.61 48.05
C ALA A 717 -14.38 5.82 49.47
N GLY A 718 -14.62 7.09 49.83
CA GLY A 718 -15.16 7.48 51.13
C GLY A 718 -14.15 7.53 52.28
N ILE A 719 -12.85 7.27 52.03
CA ILE A 719 -11.78 7.46 53.03
C ILE A 719 -11.72 8.93 53.43
N LEU A 720 -11.58 9.84 52.47
CA LEU A 720 -11.66 11.29 52.65
C LEU A 720 -12.92 11.82 51.96
N PRO A 721 -13.49 12.94 52.42
CA PRO A 721 -14.47 13.66 51.62
C PRO A 721 -13.86 14.06 50.27
N PRO A 722 -14.67 14.29 49.21
CA PRO A 722 -14.17 14.88 47.97
C PRO A 722 -13.44 16.19 48.26
N MET A 723 -12.22 16.34 47.73
CA MET A 723 -11.38 17.50 48.00
C MET A 723 -10.83 18.10 46.72
N GLU A 724 -11.07 19.39 46.53
CA GLU A 724 -10.43 20.19 45.48
C GLU A 724 -8.98 20.48 45.88
N MET A 725 -8.04 20.12 45.03
CA MET A 725 -6.61 20.33 45.26
C MET A 725 -5.83 20.30 43.95
N GLU A 726 -4.52 20.50 44.08
CA GLU A 726 -3.56 20.47 42.97
C GLU A 726 -2.65 19.26 43.13
N MET A 727 -2.43 18.51 42.03
CA MET A 727 -1.41 17.47 42.02
C MET A 727 -0.04 18.05 41.71
N THR A 728 0.98 17.48 42.32
CA THR A 728 2.38 17.88 42.14
C THR A 728 3.26 16.63 42.07
N LEU A 729 4.42 16.74 41.43
CA LEU A 729 5.37 15.62 41.32
C LEU A 729 5.87 15.18 42.70
N ARG A 730 5.91 13.87 42.96
CA ARG A 730 6.39 13.24 44.21
C ARG A 730 7.78 12.64 44.05
N ASP A 731 8.41 12.30 45.17
CA ASP A 731 9.75 11.70 45.21
C ASP A 731 9.85 10.35 44.49
N ASP A 732 8.71 9.65 44.35
CA ASP A 732 8.58 8.39 43.60
C ASP A 732 8.21 8.61 42.13
N ASN A 733 8.37 9.83 41.62
CA ASN A 733 8.10 10.23 40.25
C ASN A 733 6.64 10.02 39.79
N SER A 734 5.71 9.98 40.74
CA SER A 734 4.26 9.99 40.48
C SER A 734 3.68 11.40 40.67
N LEU A 735 2.60 11.70 39.95
CA LEU A 735 1.73 12.83 40.30
C LEU A 735 0.90 12.45 41.51
N GLY A 736 1.07 13.22 42.57
CA GLY A 736 0.47 12.97 43.87
C GLY A 736 0.06 14.29 44.53
N PHE A 737 -0.30 14.23 45.80
CA PHE A 737 -0.49 15.44 46.60
C PHE A 737 0.05 15.22 48.00
N ILE A 738 0.35 16.32 48.68
CA ILE A 738 0.57 16.34 50.13
C ILE A 738 -0.30 17.45 50.68
N MET A 739 -1.06 17.14 51.71
CA MET A 739 -1.92 18.11 52.37
C MET A 739 -1.69 18.07 53.87
N GLN A 740 -1.74 19.24 54.48
CA GLN A 740 -1.75 19.38 55.93
C GLN A 740 -3.20 19.61 56.38
N THR A 741 -3.66 18.78 57.30
CA THR A 741 -4.98 18.92 57.93
C THR A 741 -5.05 20.15 58.83
N SER A 742 -6.26 20.63 59.10
CA SER A 742 -6.48 21.74 60.04
C SER A 742 -6.20 21.32 61.49
N GLU A 743 -6.15 22.27 62.43
CA GLU A 743 -6.05 21.96 63.86
C GLU A 743 -7.24 21.11 64.37
N GLU A 744 -8.40 21.16 63.70
CA GLU A 744 -9.57 20.32 64.00
C GLU A 744 -9.45 18.90 63.41
N GLY A 745 -8.41 18.64 62.61
CA GLY A 745 -8.22 17.38 61.88
C GLY A 745 -9.09 17.26 60.63
N ILE A 746 -9.14 16.05 60.07
CA ILE A 746 -10.02 15.67 58.97
C ILE A 746 -10.73 14.35 59.28
N GLY A 747 -12.04 14.29 58.99
CA GLY A 747 -12.82 13.07 59.16
C GLY A 747 -12.44 12.02 58.13
N LEU A 748 -12.16 10.80 58.58
CA LEU A 748 -11.94 9.64 57.71
C LEU A 748 -13.16 8.70 57.73
N TYR A 749 -13.33 7.94 56.65
CA TYR A 749 -14.34 6.87 56.51
C TYR A 749 -15.76 7.34 56.88
N GLY A 750 -16.19 8.45 56.28
CA GLY A 750 -17.49 9.07 56.59
C GLY A 750 -17.59 9.71 57.98
N GLY A 751 -16.46 10.11 58.59
CA GLY A 751 -16.40 10.76 59.90
C GLY A 751 -16.36 9.77 61.08
N MET A 752 -16.03 8.50 60.83
CA MET A 752 -15.87 7.47 61.86
C MET A 752 -14.64 7.71 62.76
N SER A 753 -13.62 8.33 62.19
CA SER A 753 -12.36 8.66 62.86
C SER A 753 -11.88 10.03 62.40
N THR A 754 -10.95 10.63 63.14
CA THR A 754 -10.35 11.93 62.80
C THR A 754 -8.84 11.77 62.69
N PHE A 755 -8.28 12.28 61.60
CA PHE A 755 -6.84 12.25 61.32
C PHE A 755 -6.24 13.66 61.42
N TYR A 756 -5.00 13.74 61.89
CA TYR A 756 -4.28 15.00 62.09
C TYR A 756 -2.87 14.96 61.49
N ASN A 757 -2.37 16.14 61.13
CA ASN A 757 -1.13 16.42 60.40
C ASN A 757 -1.23 16.11 58.89
N ASP A 758 -0.30 15.32 58.34
CA ASP A 758 -0.07 15.29 56.89
C ASP A 758 -0.67 14.04 56.25
N ILE A 759 -1.32 14.23 55.10
CA ILE A 759 -1.82 13.15 54.23
C ILE A 759 -1.15 13.30 52.87
N GLU A 760 -0.65 12.19 52.34
CA GLU A 760 0.03 12.12 51.07
C GLU A 760 -0.61 11.05 50.19
N MET A 761 -0.75 11.34 48.90
CA MET A 761 -1.04 10.34 47.88
C MET A 761 0.12 10.30 46.88
N SER A 762 0.62 9.11 46.59
CA SER A 762 1.66 8.85 45.57
C SER A 762 1.53 7.41 45.02
N SER A 763 2.46 6.94 44.19
CA SER A 763 2.56 5.51 43.81
C SER A 763 2.77 4.58 45.03
N GLY A 764 3.12 5.12 46.20
CA GLY A 764 3.12 4.44 47.49
C GLY A 764 1.73 4.24 48.10
N GLY A 765 0.65 4.74 47.50
CA GLY A 765 -0.72 4.72 48.02
C GLY A 765 -1.06 5.91 48.92
N LEU A 766 -2.26 5.88 49.52
CA LEU A 766 -2.74 6.93 50.42
C LEU A 766 -2.15 6.74 51.82
N ARG A 767 -1.29 7.67 52.23
CA ARG A 767 -0.51 7.59 53.46
C ARG A 767 -0.81 8.78 54.37
N GLY A 768 -0.80 8.53 55.67
CA GLY A 768 -0.91 9.56 56.70
C GLY A 768 0.29 9.57 57.63
N TYR A 769 0.74 10.75 58.04
CA TYR A 769 1.87 10.97 58.94
C TYR A 769 1.41 11.83 60.12
N GLY A 770 1.21 11.23 61.30
CA GLY A 770 0.72 12.01 62.44
C GLY A 770 -0.07 11.21 63.46
N SER A 771 -1.28 11.69 63.74
CA SER A 771 -2.14 11.14 64.79
C SER A 771 -3.53 10.82 64.29
N PHE A 772 -4.15 9.83 64.92
CA PHE A 772 -5.43 9.24 64.54
C PHE A 772 -6.27 9.05 65.80
N ASP A 773 -7.49 9.59 65.78
CA ASP A 773 -8.49 9.41 66.82
C ASP A 773 -9.62 8.50 66.34
N TYR A 774 -9.94 7.51 67.16
CA TYR A 774 -11.10 6.63 66.97
C TYR A 774 -11.76 6.36 68.32
N LEU A 775 -13.02 6.76 68.46
CA LEU A 775 -13.75 6.74 69.74
C LEU A 775 -12.95 7.47 70.83
N SER A 776 -12.63 6.83 71.95
CA SER A 776 -11.78 7.40 73.00
C SER A 776 -10.28 7.15 72.82
N SER A 777 -9.88 6.49 71.73
CA SER A 777 -8.48 6.17 71.45
C SER A 777 -7.78 7.23 70.61
N THR A 778 -6.51 7.50 70.94
CA THR A 778 -5.57 8.31 70.16
C THR A 778 -4.34 7.48 69.88
N THR A 779 -3.94 7.44 68.61
CA THR A 779 -2.74 6.74 68.13
C THR A 779 -1.85 7.72 67.40
N THR A 780 -0.56 7.73 67.71
CA THR A 780 0.45 8.46 66.90
C THR A 780 1.32 7.44 66.18
N SER A 781 1.60 7.67 64.89
CA SER A 781 2.46 6.81 64.08
C SER A 781 3.24 7.62 63.05
N ASP A 782 4.39 7.07 62.64
CA ASP A 782 5.15 7.59 61.50
C ASP A 782 4.48 7.26 60.16
N LEU A 783 3.57 6.28 60.11
CA LEU A 783 2.89 5.90 58.88
C LEU A 783 1.55 5.21 59.16
N PHE A 784 0.50 5.79 58.61
CA PHE A 784 -0.79 5.16 58.39
C PHE A 784 -0.95 4.85 56.92
N LEU A 785 -1.31 3.62 56.58
CA LEU A 785 -1.68 3.22 55.24
C LEU A 785 -3.20 3.10 55.18
N MET A 786 -3.84 3.88 54.30
CA MET A 786 -5.29 4.00 54.21
C MET A 786 -5.81 3.31 52.96
N HIS A 787 -6.54 2.22 53.12
CA HIS A 787 -7.26 1.52 52.07
C HIS A 787 -8.77 1.78 52.22
N PRO A 788 -9.56 1.57 51.15
CA PRO A 788 -11.02 1.69 51.25
C PRO A 788 -11.64 0.79 52.32
N ASP A 789 -11.10 -0.43 52.47
CA ASP A 789 -11.61 -1.46 53.38
C ASP A 789 -10.95 -1.46 54.78
N SER A 790 -9.83 -0.74 54.95
CA SER A 790 -9.03 -0.82 56.17
C SER A 790 -8.02 0.32 56.30
N MET A 791 -7.64 0.65 57.53
CA MET A 791 -6.48 1.51 57.80
C MET A 791 -5.51 0.79 58.74
N MET A 792 -4.22 0.82 58.41
CA MET A 792 -3.19 0.08 59.14
C MET A 792 -2.08 1.00 59.59
N ALA A 793 -1.55 0.79 60.80
CA ALA A 793 -0.41 1.55 61.31
C ALA A 793 0.34 0.78 62.40
N ARG A 794 1.61 1.13 62.59
CA ARG A 794 2.38 0.73 63.78
C ARG A 794 2.56 1.94 64.68
N SER A 795 2.03 1.92 65.90
CA SER A 795 2.08 3.09 66.77
C SER A 795 3.49 3.42 67.27
N ARG A 796 3.71 4.70 67.54
CA ARG A 796 4.74 5.25 68.43
C ARG A 796 4.20 5.54 69.82
N SER A 797 2.89 5.79 69.90
CA SER A 797 2.13 5.83 71.14
C SER A 797 0.67 5.45 70.87
N PHE A 798 0.07 4.71 71.79
CA PHE A 798 -1.32 4.31 71.76
C PHE A 798 -1.96 4.55 73.12
N LEU A 799 -3.08 5.26 73.15
CA LEU A 799 -3.82 5.60 74.36
C LEU A 799 -5.31 5.43 74.12
N ILE A 800 -5.99 4.66 74.96
CA ILE A 800 -7.45 4.72 75.13
C ILE A 800 -7.70 5.54 76.40
N ARG A 801 -8.43 6.65 76.27
CA ARG A 801 -8.84 7.46 77.43
C ARG A 801 -10.02 6.80 78.13
N GLU A 802 -10.03 6.93 79.45
CA GLU A 802 -11.16 6.53 80.27
C GLU A 802 -12.42 7.31 79.86
N GLN A 803 -13.53 6.61 79.65
CA GLN A 803 -14.80 7.20 79.25
C GLN A 803 -15.95 6.64 80.10
N SER A 804 -16.60 7.52 80.86
CA SER A 804 -17.68 7.18 81.80
C SER A 804 -19.09 7.47 81.28
N GLU A 805 -19.23 8.15 80.14
CA GLU A 805 -20.53 8.45 79.50
C GLU A 805 -20.69 7.66 78.19
N GLY A 806 -21.89 7.16 77.92
CA GLY A 806 -22.16 6.32 76.74
C GLY A 806 -21.57 4.91 76.90
N THR A 807 -20.82 4.45 75.89
CA THR A 807 -20.07 3.19 75.98
C THR A 807 -18.87 3.39 76.90
N LEU A 808 -18.72 2.51 77.89
CA LEU A 808 -17.67 2.60 78.88
C LEU A 808 -16.36 2.02 78.34
N TYR A 809 -15.27 2.79 78.44
CA TYR A 809 -13.93 2.36 78.06
C TYR A 809 -12.96 2.56 79.22
N PRO A 810 -12.09 1.58 79.53
CA PRO A 810 -11.02 1.77 80.51
C PRO A 810 -9.89 2.61 79.93
N TRP A 811 -9.03 3.13 80.81
CA TRP A 811 -7.73 3.64 80.40
C TRP A 811 -6.83 2.50 79.92
N VAL A 812 -6.24 2.64 78.72
CA VAL A 812 -5.26 1.69 78.16
C VAL A 812 -4.10 2.44 77.56
N GLU A 813 -2.86 2.02 77.81
CA GLU A 813 -1.66 2.65 77.25
C GLU A 813 -0.70 1.58 76.72
N ASN A 814 -0.09 1.86 75.55
CA ASN A 814 1.02 1.09 75.00
C ASN A 814 1.91 1.98 74.12
N SER A 815 3.20 1.65 74.04
CA SER A 815 4.14 2.39 73.18
C SER A 815 4.02 1.96 71.71
N VAL A 816 4.11 0.66 71.44
CA VAL A 816 4.17 0.09 70.09
C VAL A 816 3.19 -1.08 69.95
N ALA A 817 2.10 -0.82 69.22
CA ALA A 817 1.10 -1.79 68.81
C ALA A 817 0.88 -1.73 67.29
N ASP A 818 0.47 -2.84 66.70
CA ASP A 818 0.00 -2.87 65.32
C ASP A 818 -1.52 -2.65 65.32
N LEU A 819 -1.98 -1.66 64.56
CA LEU A 819 -3.37 -1.26 64.49
C LEU A 819 -3.96 -1.60 63.12
N LYS A 820 -5.20 -2.08 63.13
CA LYS A 820 -6.03 -2.24 61.93
C LYS A 820 -7.45 -1.75 62.21
N LEU A 821 -7.82 -0.61 61.64
CA LEU A 821 -9.21 -0.17 61.58
C LEU A 821 -9.91 -0.91 60.46
N LEU A 822 -11.10 -1.45 60.74
CA LEU A 822 -12.02 -2.06 59.79
C LEU A 822 -13.28 -1.17 59.75
N PRO A 823 -13.38 -0.23 58.80
CA PRO A 823 -14.49 0.71 58.71
C PRO A 823 -15.85 0.04 58.58
N GLU A 824 -16.00 -0.97 57.72
CA GLU A 824 -17.28 -1.67 57.54
C GLU A 824 -17.76 -2.37 58.83
N GLU A 825 -16.83 -2.88 59.63
CA GLU A 825 -17.14 -3.54 60.91
C GLU A 825 -17.23 -2.54 62.08
N ASN A 826 -16.85 -1.28 61.88
CA ASN A 826 -16.69 -0.26 62.93
C ASN A 826 -15.89 -0.82 64.13
N ARG A 827 -14.70 -1.36 63.83
CA ARG A 827 -13.81 -2.04 64.79
C ARG A 827 -12.35 -1.65 64.56
N LEU A 828 -11.66 -1.32 65.63
CA LEU A 828 -10.20 -1.14 65.66
C LEU A 828 -9.56 -2.34 66.35
N GLU A 829 -8.80 -3.12 65.60
CA GLU A 829 -7.96 -4.20 66.11
C GLU A 829 -6.60 -3.65 66.52
N ILE A 830 -6.14 -4.05 67.69
CA ILE A 830 -4.89 -3.57 68.29
C ILE A 830 -4.11 -4.82 68.71
N ALA A 831 -3.14 -5.19 67.89
CA ALA A 831 -2.31 -6.35 68.10
C ALA A 831 -1.05 -5.98 68.89
N ARG A 832 -0.69 -6.82 69.85
CA ARG A 832 0.54 -6.64 70.61
C ARG A 832 1.76 -6.92 69.73
N VAL A 833 2.78 -6.07 69.82
CA VAL A 833 4.10 -6.32 69.21
C VAL A 833 5.06 -6.92 70.24
N GLU A 834 5.57 -6.09 71.17
CA GLU A 834 6.50 -6.54 72.23
C GLU A 834 5.96 -6.23 73.62
N GLU A 835 5.69 -4.96 73.91
CA GLU A 835 5.21 -4.51 75.23
C GLU A 835 3.77 -4.92 75.49
N VAL A 836 3.46 -5.23 76.75
CA VAL A 836 2.08 -5.49 77.20
C VAL A 836 1.31 -4.17 77.30
N PHE A 837 0.00 -4.21 77.14
CA PHE A 837 -0.85 -3.04 77.35
C PHE A 837 -0.98 -2.78 78.85
N LYS A 838 -0.74 -1.55 79.31
CA LYS A 838 -1.19 -1.13 80.64
C LYS A 838 -2.69 -0.87 80.57
N ILE A 839 -3.46 -1.32 81.55
CA ILE A 839 -4.92 -1.15 81.56
C ILE A 839 -5.40 -0.82 82.96
N TYR A 840 -6.34 0.13 83.08
CA TYR A 840 -6.81 0.74 84.33
C TYR A 840 -5.77 1.56 85.11
N ASN A 841 -4.54 1.06 85.31
CA ASN A 841 -3.42 1.75 85.96
C ASN A 841 -2.06 1.11 85.61
N ASP A 842 -0.97 1.64 86.15
CA ASP A 842 0.40 1.17 85.88
C ASP A 842 0.76 -0.22 86.44
N SER A 843 -0.12 -0.85 87.23
CA SER A 843 0.14 -2.14 87.89
C SER A 843 -0.66 -3.30 87.29
N ILE A 844 -1.55 -3.04 86.33
CA ILE A 844 -2.39 -4.05 85.68
C ILE A 844 -2.07 -4.04 84.18
N PHE A 845 -1.83 -5.23 83.63
CA PHE A 845 -1.37 -5.39 82.26
C PHE A 845 -2.22 -6.40 81.49
N HIS A 846 -2.43 -6.14 80.20
CA HIS A 846 -2.98 -7.10 79.25
C HIS A 846 -1.89 -7.54 78.27
N ALA A 847 -1.55 -8.82 78.31
CA ALA A 847 -0.63 -9.46 77.40
C ALA A 847 -1.42 -10.24 76.34
N GLY A 848 -1.72 -9.58 75.23
CA GLY A 848 -2.45 -10.15 74.11
C GLY A 848 -3.09 -9.04 73.27
N ASP A 849 -4.06 -9.39 72.44
CA ASP A 849 -4.67 -8.45 71.49
C ASP A 849 -5.93 -7.82 72.06
N LEU A 850 -6.25 -6.62 71.59
CA LEU A 850 -7.43 -5.84 71.95
C LEU A 850 -8.26 -5.53 70.71
N ALA A 851 -9.57 -5.38 70.91
CA ALA A 851 -10.49 -4.93 69.88
C ALA A 851 -11.41 -3.85 70.46
N LEU A 852 -11.29 -2.63 69.94
CA LEU A 852 -12.07 -1.48 70.34
C LEU A 852 -13.22 -1.25 69.34
N SER A 853 -14.44 -1.12 69.85
CA SER A 853 -15.64 -0.89 69.04
C SER A 853 -16.64 -0.01 69.79
N PRO A 854 -17.68 0.54 69.13
CA PRO A 854 -18.77 1.23 69.80
C PRO A 854 -19.50 0.37 70.86
N SER A 855 -19.37 -0.95 70.80
CA SER A 855 -19.95 -1.89 71.78
C SER A 855 -19.12 -2.10 73.05
N GLY A 856 -17.88 -1.58 73.09
CA GLY A 856 -16.96 -1.73 74.22
C GLY A 856 -15.57 -2.20 73.78
N LEU A 857 -14.67 -2.34 74.76
CA LEU A 857 -13.34 -2.91 74.58
C LEU A 857 -13.35 -4.41 74.90
N ARG A 858 -12.82 -5.22 73.98
CA ARG A 858 -12.60 -6.66 74.17
C ARG A 858 -11.12 -6.99 74.09
N GLY A 859 -10.74 -8.13 74.66
CA GLY A 859 -9.37 -8.60 74.59
C GLY A 859 -9.25 -10.11 74.63
N LYS A 860 -8.15 -10.59 74.08
CA LYS A 860 -7.75 -12.00 74.09
C LYS A 860 -6.32 -12.09 74.57
N GLY A 861 -6.03 -12.96 75.53
CA GLY A 861 -4.68 -13.16 76.06
C GLY A 861 -4.66 -13.33 77.57
N ILE A 862 -3.69 -12.70 78.23
CA ILE A 862 -3.45 -12.82 79.66
C ILE A 862 -3.57 -11.45 80.33
N MET A 863 -4.51 -11.32 81.27
CA MET A 863 -4.60 -10.20 82.19
C MET A 863 -3.75 -10.46 83.44
N GLY A 864 -2.75 -9.62 83.67
CA GLY A 864 -1.87 -9.67 84.83
C GLY A 864 -2.18 -8.56 85.83
N PHE A 865 -2.50 -8.94 87.05
CA PHE A 865 -2.56 -8.12 88.25
C PHE A 865 -1.32 -8.38 89.12
N PRO A 866 -1.02 -7.56 90.14
CA PRO A 866 0.06 -7.84 91.08
C PRO A 866 -0.05 -9.24 91.72
N ASP A 867 -1.26 -9.62 92.12
CA ASP A 867 -1.54 -10.85 92.87
C ASP A 867 -2.42 -11.85 92.10
N ALA A 868 -2.72 -11.59 90.83
CA ALA A 868 -3.57 -12.47 90.02
C ALA A 868 -3.17 -12.49 88.53
N ARG A 869 -3.47 -13.60 87.86
CA ARG A 869 -3.41 -13.73 86.40
C ARG A 869 -4.67 -14.41 85.91
N PHE A 870 -5.29 -13.82 84.88
CA PHE A 870 -6.43 -14.37 84.18
C PHE A 870 -6.07 -14.63 82.73
N GLU A 871 -6.48 -15.75 82.15
CA GLU A 871 -6.25 -16.08 80.75
C GLU A 871 -7.59 -16.36 80.08
N SER A 872 -7.89 -15.67 78.98
CA SER A 872 -9.16 -15.82 78.24
C SER A 872 -9.03 -15.40 76.78
N ASP A 873 -9.83 -16.02 75.92
CA ASP A 873 -10.01 -15.60 74.53
C ASP A 873 -11.05 -14.48 74.36
N GLN A 874 -11.81 -14.13 75.40
CA GLN A 874 -12.98 -13.24 75.31
C GLN A 874 -13.15 -12.36 76.57
N PHE A 875 -12.14 -11.57 76.91
CA PHE A 875 -12.31 -10.51 77.92
C PHE A 875 -13.23 -9.41 77.40
N ARG A 876 -14.03 -8.87 78.32
CA ARG A 876 -14.80 -7.63 78.15
C ARG A 876 -14.39 -6.67 79.26
N TYR A 877 -13.97 -5.47 78.86
CA TYR A 877 -13.54 -4.43 79.79
C TYR A 877 -14.60 -3.34 79.88
N GLY A 878 -15.00 -3.01 81.10
CA GLY A 878 -15.76 -1.81 81.45
C GLY A 878 -14.84 -0.74 82.02
N LEU A 879 -15.42 0.32 82.60
CA LEU A 879 -14.67 1.45 83.17
C LEU A 879 -13.69 1.00 84.28
N ARG A 880 -14.20 0.17 85.19
CA ARG A 880 -13.51 -0.33 86.39
C ARG A 880 -13.81 -1.81 86.64
N THR A 881 -14.29 -2.51 85.62
CA THR A 881 -14.78 -3.89 85.73
C THR A 881 -14.23 -4.76 84.61
N LEU A 882 -13.77 -5.97 84.91
CA LEU A 882 -13.33 -6.97 83.94
C LEU A 882 -14.27 -8.18 83.99
N SER A 883 -14.64 -8.73 82.83
CA SER A 883 -15.39 -9.99 82.77
C SER A 883 -14.94 -10.89 81.64
N ALA A 884 -15.13 -12.19 81.79
CA ALA A 884 -15.00 -13.17 80.70
C ALA A 884 -15.89 -14.38 80.97
N ASP A 885 -16.48 -14.93 79.91
CA ASP A 885 -17.38 -16.08 80.01
C ASP A 885 -16.63 -17.38 80.35
N SER A 886 -15.38 -17.51 79.91
CA SER A 886 -14.48 -18.61 80.23
C SER A 886 -13.07 -18.06 80.42
N SER A 887 -12.49 -18.31 81.58
CA SER A 887 -11.13 -17.90 81.90
C SER A 887 -10.44 -18.89 82.83
N GLY A 888 -9.12 -19.04 82.66
CA GLY A 888 -8.26 -19.63 83.68
C GLY A 888 -7.85 -18.57 84.71
N VAL A 889 -7.89 -18.89 85.99
CA VAL A 889 -7.55 -17.99 87.10
C VAL A 889 -6.37 -18.55 87.88
N LYS A 890 -5.37 -17.71 88.11
CA LYS A 890 -4.22 -17.97 88.99
C LYS A 890 -4.11 -16.83 89.98
N LEU A 891 -4.09 -17.12 91.29
CA LEU A 891 -3.81 -16.11 92.33
C LEU A 891 -2.46 -16.41 92.97
N SER A 892 -1.72 -15.37 93.35
CA SER A 892 -0.40 -15.45 93.99
C SER A 892 -0.37 -14.62 95.28
N ALA A 893 0.54 -14.97 96.20
CA ALA A 893 0.80 -14.19 97.41
C ALA A 893 2.19 -13.54 97.29
N GLY A 894 2.29 -12.41 96.58
CA GLY A 894 3.50 -11.60 96.47
C GLY A 894 4.58 -12.04 95.46
N SER A 895 4.64 -13.31 95.03
CA SER A 895 5.42 -13.74 93.85
C SER A 895 4.78 -14.95 93.15
N PHE A 896 5.03 -15.11 91.84
CA PHE A 896 4.53 -16.24 91.04
C PHE A 896 5.38 -17.52 91.13
N ASP A 897 6.35 -17.58 92.06
CA ASP A 897 7.11 -18.81 92.33
C ASP A 897 6.31 -19.81 93.18
N GLU A 898 5.31 -19.32 93.92
CA GLU A 898 4.36 -20.12 94.71
C GLU A 898 2.93 -19.79 94.25
N ILE A 899 2.23 -20.75 93.65
CA ILE A 899 0.85 -20.60 93.18
C ILE A 899 -0.10 -21.21 94.23
N PRO A 900 -0.68 -20.40 95.14
CA PRO A 900 -1.61 -20.88 96.15
C PRO A 900 -2.97 -21.28 95.58
N PHE A 901 -3.39 -20.73 94.44
CA PHE A 901 -4.72 -20.98 93.87
C PHE A 901 -4.69 -21.01 92.35
N LEU A 902 -5.31 -22.05 91.78
CA LEU A 902 -5.46 -22.26 90.35
C LEU A 902 -6.84 -22.86 90.05
N THR A 903 -7.52 -22.32 89.04
CA THR A 903 -8.70 -22.98 88.46
C THR A 903 -8.75 -22.71 86.96
N ASN A 904 -9.34 -23.65 86.22
CA ASN A 904 -9.46 -23.59 84.77
C ASN A 904 -10.95 -23.52 84.41
N ASP A 905 -11.29 -22.65 83.45
CA ASP A 905 -12.64 -22.49 82.89
C ASP A 905 -13.73 -22.04 83.87
N VAL A 906 -13.63 -20.78 84.30
CA VAL A 906 -14.64 -20.10 85.10
C VAL A 906 -15.14 -18.83 84.41
N ASN A 907 -16.42 -18.50 84.64
CA ASN A 907 -16.94 -17.17 84.37
C ASN A 907 -16.37 -16.22 85.43
N ILE A 908 -15.71 -15.16 84.99
CA ILE A 908 -15.10 -14.18 85.90
C ILE A 908 -15.80 -12.84 85.80
N PHE A 909 -15.95 -12.19 86.95
CA PHE A 909 -16.32 -10.79 87.06
C PHE A 909 -15.43 -10.16 88.14
N VAL A 910 -14.72 -9.09 87.80
CA VAL A 910 -13.81 -8.40 88.71
C VAL A 910 -14.23 -6.94 88.75
N ASP A 911 -14.49 -6.42 89.95
CA ASP A 911 -14.82 -5.02 90.22
C ASP A 911 -13.65 -4.37 90.96
N LEU A 912 -12.99 -3.41 90.31
CA LEU A 912 -11.79 -2.75 90.83
C LEU A 912 -12.10 -1.62 91.82
N ASP A 913 -13.35 -1.15 91.88
CA ASP A 913 -13.78 -0.14 92.84
C ASP A 913 -14.16 -0.80 94.17
N GLN A 914 -14.84 -1.94 94.09
CA GLN A 914 -15.08 -2.80 95.26
C GLN A 914 -13.85 -3.63 95.65
N ARG A 915 -12.85 -3.73 94.75
CA ARG A 915 -11.66 -4.57 94.92
C ARG A 915 -12.00 -6.04 95.20
N MET A 916 -12.98 -6.55 94.43
CA MET A 916 -13.53 -7.90 94.56
C MET A 916 -13.52 -8.63 93.21
N GLY A 917 -13.13 -9.91 93.22
CA GLY A 917 -13.31 -10.84 92.10
C GLY A 917 -14.36 -11.91 92.44
N GLU A 918 -15.32 -12.14 91.55
CA GLU A 918 -16.24 -13.27 91.60
C GLU A 918 -15.93 -14.23 90.44
N PHE A 919 -15.68 -15.50 90.77
CA PHE A 919 -15.45 -16.55 89.79
C PHE A 919 -16.50 -17.64 89.98
N ARG A 920 -17.24 -17.96 88.91
CA ARG A 920 -18.32 -18.94 88.93
C ARG A 920 -18.02 -20.06 87.96
N ALA A 921 -18.25 -21.30 88.39
CA ALA A 921 -18.11 -22.45 87.51
C ALA A 921 -19.14 -22.39 86.36
N ASN A 922 -18.69 -22.65 85.13
CA ASN A 922 -19.57 -22.75 83.97
C ASN A 922 -20.50 -23.97 84.04
N GLY A 923 -20.12 -25.01 84.80
CA GLY A 923 -20.93 -26.20 85.12
C GLY A 923 -21.45 -26.24 86.57
N ASP A 924 -21.67 -27.44 87.12
CA ASP A 924 -22.13 -27.63 88.51
C ASP A 924 -21.05 -27.30 89.56
N ALA A 925 -19.78 -27.49 89.20
CA ALA A 925 -18.59 -27.12 89.98
C ALA A 925 -17.38 -27.05 89.06
N THR A 926 -16.33 -26.31 89.43
CA THR A 926 -15.03 -26.28 88.74
C THR A 926 -13.96 -26.95 89.60
N LEU A 927 -12.90 -27.45 88.98
CA LEU A 927 -11.72 -27.93 89.70
C LEU A 927 -10.94 -26.72 90.22
N ILE A 928 -10.69 -26.71 91.52
CA ILE A 928 -9.87 -25.72 92.20
C ILE A 928 -8.67 -26.44 92.78
N GLU A 929 -7.49 -26.07 92.34
CA GLU A 929 -6.22 -26.59 92.81
C GLU A 929 -5.57 -25.58 93.75
N PHE A 930 -5.00 -26.09 94.84
CA PHE A 930 -4.11 -25.37 95.74
C PHE A 930 -2.72 -26.02 95.66
N PRO A 931 -1.94 -25.76 94.59
CA PRO A 931 -0.67 -26.44 94.36
C PRO A 931 0.30 -26.38 95.55
N TYR A 932 0.37 -25.23 96.21
CA TYR A 932 1.20 -25.04 97.41
C TYR A 932 0.82 -25.97 98.57
N ASN A 933 -0.49 -26.23 98.75
CA ASN A 933 -1.01 -27.09 99.81
C ASN A 933 -1.13 -28.56 99.39
N LEU A 934 -0.78 -28.90 98.14
CA LEU A 934 -0.99 -30.22 97.53
C LEU A 934 -2.45 -30.71 97.69
N TYR A 935 -3.41 -29.79 97.52
CA TYR A 935 -4.83 -30.05 97.74
C TYR A 935 -5.67 -29.65 96.53
N GLU A 936 -6.73 -30.40 96.24
CA GLU A 936 -7.71 -30.09 95.20
C GLU A 936 -9.13 -30.21 95.76
N THR A 937 -10.04 -29.38 95.26
CA THR A 937 -11.47 -29.41 95.61
C THR A 937 -12.35 -29.03 94.41
N ARG A 938 -13.66 -29.22 94.54
CA ARG A 938 -14.64 -28.84 93.53
C ARG A 938 -15.78 -28.04 94.14
N LEU A 939 -15.87 -26.78 93.74
CA LEU A 939 -16.90 -25.83 94.19
C LEU A 939 -17.36 -24.99 93.01
N ASP A 940 -18.48 -24.28 93.16
CA ASP A 940 -19.12 -23.53 92.07
C ASP A 940 -18.97 -22.01 92.17
N GLN A 941 -18.60 -21.48 93.35
CA GLN A 941 -18.41 -20.06 93.56
C GLN A 941 -17.15 -19.76 94.37
N ILE A 942 -16.30 -18.90 93.80
CA ILE A 942 -15.10 -18.35 94.42
C ILE A 942 -15.25 -16.83 94.49
N THR A 943 -14.87 -16.24 95.63
CA THR A 943 -14.74 -14.79 95.78
C THR A 943 -13.31 -14.44 96.18
N TRP A 944 -12.71 -13.46 95.53
CA TRP A 944 -11.38 -12.95 95.84
C TRP A 944 -11.50 -11.52 96.36
N ASP A 945 -11.16 -11.31 97.64
CA ASP A 945 -11.06 -10.00 98.27
C ASP A 945 -9.61 -9.52 98.17
N MET A 946 -9.38 -8.46 97.39
CA MET A 946 -8.04 -7.95 97.09
C MET A 946 -7.48 -7.03 98.19
N ASP A 947 -8.27 -6.61 99.18
CA ASP A 947 -7.80 -5.79 100.30
C ASP A 947 -7.30 -6.65 101.47
N HIS A 948 -7.90 -7.82 101.65
CA HIS A 948 -7.56 -8.75 102.71
C HIS A 948 -6.70 -9.94 102.25
N ASP A 949 -6.38 -10.04 100.95
CA ASP A 949 -5.73 -11.19 100.31
C ASP A 949 -6.43 -12.52 100.62
N GLN A 950 -7.78 -12.50 100.61
CA GLN A 950 -8.61 -13.65 100.98
C GLN A 950 -9.33 -14.25 99.79
N VAL A 951 -9.30 -15.58 99.71
CA VAL A 951 -10.11 -16.37 98.77
C VAL A 951 -11.21 -17.06 99.55
N GLY A 952 -12.44 -16.62 99.34
CA GLY A 952 -13.65 -17.26 99.84
C GLY A 952 -14.09 -18.36 98.88
N LEU A 953 -14.34 -19.54 99.44
CA LEU A 953 -14.85 -20.69 98.71
C LEU A 953 -16.24 -21.03 99.23
N SER A 954 -17.21 -21.12 98.35
CA SER A 954 -18.59 -21.42 98.74
C SER A 954 -19.27 -22.36 97.75
N GLN A 955 -20.32 -23.02 98.23
CA GLN A 955 -21.18 -23.86 97.43
C GLN A 955 -22.56 -23.23 97.31
N GLY A 956 -22.86 -22.63 96.16
CA GLY A 956 -24.14 -22.00 95.86
C GLY A 956 -25.18 -22.98 95.32
N LYS A 957 -24.75 -23.91 94.45
CA LYS A 957 -25.55 -24.97 93.84
C LYS A 957 -25.59 -26.21 94.74
N VAL A 958 -26.77 -26.81 94.90
CA VAL A 958 -26.96 -28.06 95.66
C VAL A 958 -26.30 -29.21 94.89
N LEU A 959 -25.29 -29.86 95.48
CA LEU A 959 -24.65 -31.04 94.88
C LEU A 959 -25.67 -32.18 94.69
N PRO A 960 -25.61 -32.93 93.57
CA PRO A 960 -26.40 -34.15 93.41
C PRO A 960 -26.09 -35.15 94.54
N ALA A 961 -27.13 -35.70 95.16
CA ALA A 961 -26.95 -36.76 96.17
C ALA A 961 -26.38 -38.01 95.49
N TYR A 962 -25.15 -38.39 95.84
CA TYR A 962 -24.59 -39.69 95.49
C TYR A 962 -24.82 -40.64 96.67
N ASP A 963 -25.69 -41.63 96.48
CA ASP A 963 -25.75 -42.79 97.37
C ASP A 963 -24.45 -43.60 97.19
N VAL A 964 -23.65 -43.66 98.26
CA VAL A 964 -22.48 -44.53 98.32
C VAL A 964 -22.96 -45.88 98.82
N ASP A 965 -23.02 -46.87 97.93
CA ASP A 965 -23.10 -48.28 98.35
C ASP A 965 -21.70 -48.70 98.81
N ILE A 966 -21.57 -49.03 100.10
CA ILE A 966 -20.28 -49.28 100.79
C ILE A 966 -19.66 -50.60 100.33
#